data_AF-A0A4Y1WRM4-F1
#
_entry.id   AF-A0A4Y1WRM4-F1
#
_cell.length_a   1.000
_cell.length_b   1.000
_cell.length_c   1.000
_cell.angle_alpha   90.00
_cell.angle_beta   90.00
_cell.angle_gamma   90.00
#
_symmetry.space_group_name_H-M   'P 1'
#
loop_
_entity.id
_entity.type
_entity.pdbx_description
1 polymer ?
#
loop_
_entity_poly.entity_id
_entity_poly.type
_entity_poly.pdbx_seq_one_letter_code
_entity_poly.pdbx_strand_id
1 'polypeptide(L)'
;MLKKIFSLTAAALLLFACTDDEWPAQPDWSQIPNPDEEVDDGLLKPAACTNNIVAHRGGATECKAPDNSLASLRYAIGQGCYGSECDIYWTKDDNVVVAHADGKCQINGMHPWEHTLAELRAGGGLSNGEQLPSLEDFLGEVMKEGCPTRLWLDIKNITYPSTLTEYAINAARRSCEIATEMGAKHFVEFICTGNTTVMKSAFAYAKAAGIPIGWMSNRPAGEYVGLGYSWANLSAASYMSAEAGGKGTRTLEEFEKEGVALSVFNVDRQAGDGNAVYTTEAVDYYCSAAGRFKALCTNYPAWLIEKVEAATKVYDGIRSEADLRAFAAEVAVDPTAERFQNAAGEVVLHTDIAVSEAWTPIAGFAGVFDGNGKTLTVNYSGSDEQAGIFATLDGTVKNLRVAGSFTTTATAKVTLGAVAGKLGEKAQIVGCTNTAGIAMNVDASGTTVIGGIFGQGAAGNVIADNTNEGRITVRRKTPGDAAAVAGVGGWAYSDVTGCVNKGEIRYSDEVSAAKAVYVGGVLGRLDIGKGYVVEDCRNEAPVTLATAQAANNLLGGIAAYANGENRDTPNTIRNCENRGDVLADAPVSDKAKTGQARMGGICGGTAVFEGNTNYGKVEARGGGKGASEFSIGGISGMIAHDATGCRNFGDVLNNTGRENLLAHTGGLFGWATLAFTITDCALDADVVSTTLYNYDGDKGTTADPAHENSSCAGILVGRIKSKIEVTVESVKIYGKLTRTINAEGQTRTIDFTTTVPADNYLYGALQDAASKLVVEQGAITCVSTAK
;
A
#
# COMPACT_ATOMS: atom_id res chain seq x y z
N MET A 1 -57.58 0.41 64.22
CA MET A 1 -57.72 1.13 65.51
C MET A 1 -56.40 1.03 66.26
N LEU A 2 -56.00 2.07 67.00
CA LEU A 2 -54.85 2.12 67.94
C LEU A 2 -53.45 1.85 67.29
N LYS A 3 -52.31 2.47 67.66
CA LYS A 3 -51.65 2.80 68.96
C LYS A 3 -51.11 1.55 69.70
N LYS A 4 -49.89 1.50 70.25
CA LYS A 4 -48.68 2.38 70.24
C LYS A 4 -47.53 1.63 71.00
N ILE A 5 -46.35 2.25 71.12
CA ILE A 5 -45.32 2.09 72.21
C ILE A 5 -44.19 1.04 72.01
N PHE A 6 -42.98 1.47 72.42
CA PHE A 6 -41.70 0.74 72.54
C PHE A 6 -41.42 0.34 74.01
N SER A 7 -40.60 -0.70 74.21
CA SER A 7 -39.64 -0.85 75.34
C SER A 7 -38.56 -1.86 74.89
N LEU A 8 -37.24 -1.65 74.83
CA LEU A 8 -36.27 -0.76 75.52
C LEU A 8 -35.74 -1.35 76.85
N THR A 9 -34.42 -1.16 77.07
CA THR A 9 -33.50 -1.60 78.15
C THR A 9 -32.76 -2.93 77.95
N ALA A 10 -31.48 -3.09 78.33
CA ALA A 10 -30.40 -2.11 78.55
C ALA A 10 -29.02 -2.80 78.63
N ALA A 11 -27.95 -2.09 78.25
CA ALA A 11 -26.57 -2.33 78.68
C ALA A 11 -25.87 -0.95 78.79
N ALA A 12 -25.04 -0.73 79.81
CA ALA A 12 -24.60 0.62 80.19
C ALA A 12 -23.26 1.04 79.57
N LEU A 13 -23.16 2.30 79.16
CA LEU A 13 -21.88 3.01 79.05
C LEU A 13 -21.50 3.60 80.42
N LEU A 14 -20.20 3.64 80.70
CA LEU A 14 -19.60 4.51 81.71
C LEU A 14 -18.71 5.53 81.00
N LEU A 15 -18.76 6.78 81.47
CA LEU A 15 -18.13 7.93 80.82
C LEU A 15 -16.65 8.05 81.19
N PHE A 16 -15.83 8.36 80.20
CA PHE A 16 -14.74 9.33 80.34
C PHE A 16 -15.00 10.47 79.35
N ALA A 17 -14.76 11.71 79.77
CA ALA A 17 -15.07 12.88 78.98
C ALA A 17 -13.84 13.39 78.22
N CYS A 18 -14.05 13.73 76.94
CA CYS A 18 -13.32 14.79 76.24
C CYS A 18 -14.36 15.84 75.81
N THR A 19 -13.93 17.08 75.65
CA THR A 19 -14.81 18.25 75.48
C THR A 19 -15.44 18.37 74.09
N ASP A 20 -16.59 19.04 74.02
CA ASP A 20 -17.24 19.42 72.77
C ASP A 20 -16.43 20.49 72.01
N ASP A 21 -16.17 20.27 70.72
CA ASP A 21 -15.69 21.29 69.79
C ASP A 21 -16.89 21.94 69.07
N GLU A 22 -17.09 23.25 69.23
CA GLU A 22 -18.16 23.98 68.56
C GLU A 22 -17.86 24.16 67.06
N TRP A 23 -18.45 23.31 66.23
CA TRP A 23 -18.49 23.54 64.78
C TRP A 23 -19.54 24.63 64.43
N PRO A 24 -19.22 25.57 63.51
CA PRO A 24 -20.20 26.55 63.04
C PRO A 24 -21.38 25.88 62.32
N ALA A 25 -22.53 26.55 62.33
CA ALA A 25 -23.72 26.08 61.62
C ALA A 25 -23.44 25.88 60.12
N GLN A 26 -23.97 24.80 59.54
CA GLN A 26 -23.79 24.51 58.11
C GLN A 26 -24.41 25.62 57.23
N PRO A 27 -23.81 25.91 56.06
CA PRO A 27 -24.28 26.97 55.17
C PRO A 27 -25.66 26.68 54.59
N ASP A 28 -26.32 27.73 54.10
CA ASP A 28 -27.58 27.61 53.38
C ASP A 28 -27.35 27.01 51.98
N TRP A 29 -27.66 25.73 51.84
CA TRP A 29 -27.53 24.96 50.60
C TRP A 29 -28.38 25.48 49.43
N SER A 30 -29.31 26.43 49.66
CA SER A 30 -30.08 27.09 48.59
C SER A 30 -29.31 28.21 47.86
N GLN A 31 -28.10 28.56 48.31
CA GLN A 31 -27.25 29.60 47.73
C GLN A 31 -26.17 29.07 46.75
N ILE A 32 -26.05 27.75 46.57
CA ILE A 32 -25.00 27.15 45.74
C ILE A 32 -25.42 27.18 44.26
N PRO A 33 -24.62 27.77 43.34
CA PRO A 33 -24.86 27.70 41.89
C PRO A 33 -24.85 26.26 41.35
N ASN A 34 -25.37 26.06 40.15
CA ASN A 34 -25.33 24.76 39.50
C ASN A 34 -23.85 24.33 39.27
N PRO A 35 -23.39 23.16 39.77
CA PRO A 35 -21.99 22.73 39.58
C PRO A 35 -21.60 22.46 38.12
N ASP A 36 -22.58 22.36 37.20
CA ASP A 36 -22.34 22.27 35.75
C ASP A 36 -22.18 23.64 35.07
N GLU A 37 -22.30 24.77 35.79
CA GLU A 37 -22.02 26.12 35.29
C GLU A 37 -20.65 26.60 35.78
N GLU A 38 -19.69 26.80 34.86
CA GLU A 38 -18.42 27.46 35.21
C GLU A 38 -18.66 28.92 35.63
N VAL A 39 -18.72 29.16 36.93
CA VAL A 39 -18.60 30.49 37.51
C VAL A 39 -17.15 30.95 37.33
N ASP A 40 -16.93 31.95 36.48
CA ASP A 40 -15.61 32.52 36.29
C ASP A 40 -15.09 33.14 37.59
N ASP A 41 -13.93 32.66 38.06
CA ASP A 41 -13.35 33.05 39.34
C ASP A 41 -12.44 34.29 39.26
N GLY A 42 -12.32 34.89 38.07
CA GLY A 42 -11.55 36.11 37.82
C GLY A 42 -10.04 35.93 37.97
N LEU A 43 -9.54 34.69 38.12
CA LEU A 43 -8.12 34.38 38.16
C LEU A 43 -7.56 34.22 36.75
N LEU A 44 -6.27 34.50 36.57
CA LEU A 44 -5.60 34.23 35.31
C LEU A 44 -5.59 32.71 35.04
N LYS A 45 -5.95 32.33 33.82
CA LYS A 45 -5.94 30.95 33.32
C LYS A 45 -4.86 30.79 32.25
N PRO A 46 -4.23 29.61 32.08
CA PRO A 46 -3.36 29.35 30.95
C PRO A 46 -4.08 29.56 29.62
N ALA A 47 -3.35 29.99 28.59
CA ALA A 47 -3.85 30.01 27.22
C ALA A 47 -4.13 28.59 26.70
N ALA A 48 -4.99 28.48 25.69
CA ALA A 48 -5.27 27.20 25.05
C ALA A 48 -3.98 26.60 24.44
N CYS A 49 -3.65 25.37 24.83
CA CYS A 49 -2.51 24.61 24.31
C CYS A 49 -2.97 23.68 23.18
N THR A 50 -2.13 23.49 22.15
CA THR A 50 -2.39 22.61 21.00
C THR A 50 -1.97 21.16 21.22
N ASN A 51 -1.26 20.87 22.31
CA ASN A 51 -0.70 19.56 22.62
C ASN A 51 -0.95 19.19 24.10
N ASN A 52 -0.52 17.99 24.49
CA ASN A 52 -0.53 17.50 25.88
C ASN A 52 0.89 17.12 26.37
N ILE A 53 1.94 17.72 25.80
CA ILE A 53 3.32 17.38 26.13
C ILE A 53 3.77 18.10 27.40
N VAL A 54 4.38 17.34 28.31
CA VAL A 54 5.01 17.86 29.53
C VAL A 54 6.52 17.74 29.42
N ALA A 55 7.20 18.86 29.60
CA ALA A 55 8.66 18.94 29.59
C ALA A 55 9.20 18.54 30.97
N HIS A 56 9.81 17.36 31.10
CA HIS A 56 10.46 16.87 32.32
C HIS A 56 11.55 17.85 32.73
N ARG A 57 11.44 18.45 33.92
CA ARG A 57 12.34 19.48 34.48
C ARG A 57 12.50 20.71 33.56
N GLY A 58 11.48 20.99 32.75
CA GLY A 58 11.49 22.00 31.68
C GLY A 58 12.18 21.58 30.39
N GLY A 59 12.43 20.29 30.16
CA GLY A 59 13.13 19.81 28.96
C GLY A 59 14.64 20.10 29.00
N ALA A 60 15.21 20.19 30.21
CA ALA A 60 16.60 20.58 30.47
C ALA A 60 17.62 19.80 29.63
N THR A 61 17.37 18.50 29.42
CA THR A 61 18.18 17.61 28.56
C THR A 61 18.27 18.07 27.10
N GLU A 62 17.16 18.53 26.52
CA GLU A 62 17.09 18.95 25.11
C GLU A 62 17.66 20.36 24.90
N CYS A 63 17.27 21.32 25.75
CA CYS A 63 17.77 22.69 25.68
C CYS A 63 19.17 22.88 26.28
N LYS A 64 19.71 21.85 26.96
CA LYS A 64 21.03 21.83 27.62
C LYS A 64 21.15 22.89 28.73
N ALA A 65 20.04 23.13 29.42
CA ALA A 65 19.98 23.93 30.64
C ALA A 65 20.14 23.02 31.88
N PRO A 66 20.32 23.57 33.09
CA PRO A 66 20.20 22.81 34.32
C PRO A 66 18.77 22.31 34.51
N ASP A 67 18.62 21.12 35.10
CA ASP A 67 17.33 20.63 35.62
C ASP A 67 16.69 21.68 36.53
N ASN A 68 15.39 21.93 36.35
CA ASN A 68 14.60 22.85 37.19
C ASN A 68 15.13 24.29 37.20
N SER A 69 15.57 24.79 36.04
CA SER A 69 16.02 26.19 35.86
C SER A 69 14.92 27.06 35.24
N LEU A 70 15.02 28.38 35.41
CA LEU A 70 14.18 29.32 34.67
C LEU A 70 14.52 29.30 33.17
N ALA A 71 15.74 28.92 32.79
CA ALA A 71 16.08 28.65 31.39
C ALA A 71 15.32 27.44 30.81
N SER A 72 15.20 26.32 31.53
CA SER A 72 14.42 25.16 31.06
C SER A 72 12.92 25.46 31.07
N LEU A 73 12.38 26.10 32.12
CA LEU A 73 10.99 26.55 32.12
C LEU A 73 10.66 27.47 30.94
N ARG A 74 11.50 28.46 30.63
CA ARG A 74 11.35 29.34 29.46
C ARG A 74 11.46 28.58 28.13
N TYR A 75 12.25 27.52 28.06
CA TYR A 75 12.30 26.65 26.89
C TYR A 75 10.98 25.90 26.69
N ALA A 76 10.43 25.29 27.75
CA ALA A 76 9.13 24.60 27.71
C ALA A 76 7.98 25.53 27.29
N ILE A 77 7.93 26.75 27.86
CA ILE A 77 7.00 27.82 27.43
C ILE A 77 7.23 28.18 25.95
N GLY A 78 8.49 28.31 25.54
CA GLY A 78 8.87 28.64 24.15
C GLY A 78 8.55 27.54 23.13
N GLN A 79 8.42 26.28 23.54
CA GLN A 79 7.89 25.19 22.70
C GLN A 79 6.35 25.09 22.76
N GLY A 80 5.68 25.89 23.60
CA GLY A 80 4.23 25.81 23.78
C GLY A 80 3.77 24.53 24.50
N CYS A 81 4.62 23.95 25.36
CA CYS A 81 4.28 22.72 26.10
C CYS A 81 3.03 22.91 26.96
N TYR A 82 2.19 21.87 27.05
CA TYR A 82 1.08 21.82 27.99
C TYR A 82 1.54 22.03 29.43
N GLY A 83 2.68 21.44 29.81
CA GLY A 83 3.27 21.69 31.13
C GLY A 83 4.79 21.66 31.15
N SER A 84 5.35 22.23 32.21
CA SER A 84 6.72 21.99 32.65
C SER A 84 6.66 21.25 33.97
N GLU A 85 7.15 20.02 34.02
CA GLU A 85 7.35 19.33 35.28
C GLU A 85 8.54 19.94 36.02
N CYS A 86 8.48 19.95 37.36
CA CYS A 86 9.60 20.33 38.20
C CYS A 86 9.57 19.70 39.61
N ASP A 87 10.76 19.37 40.11
CA ASP A 87 10.98 18.79 41.43
C ASP A 87 10.80 19.83 42.55
N ILE A 88 9.87 19.63 43.50
CA ILE A 88 9.67 20.54 44.65
C ILE A 88 10.10 19.96 46.00
N TYR A 89 10.75 20.81 46.80
CA TYR A 89 11.16 20.50 48.18
C TYR A 89 10.82 21.63 49.16
N TRP A 90 10.43 21.26 50.38
CA TRP A 90 10.16 22.19 51.47
C TRP A 90 11.45 22.62 52.19
N THR A 91 11.59 23.92 52.46
CA THR A 91 12.74 24.48 53.21
C THR A 91 12.38 24.81 54.66
N LYS A 92 13.38 24.82 55.54
CA LYS A 92 13.23 25.06 57.00
C LYS A 92 12.55 26.39 57.38
N ASP A 93 12.61 27.38 56.49
CA ASP A 93 11.98 28.70 56.62
C ASP A 93 10.59 28.79 55.96
N ASP A 94 9.94 27.64 55.71
CA ASP A 94 8.60 27.51 55.12
C ASP A 94 8.45 28.09 53.70
N ASN A 95 9.50 27.95 52.88
CA ASN A 95 9.43 28.19 51.43
C ASN A 95 9.43 26.86 50.66
N VAL A 96 9.23 26.94 49.34
CA VAL A 96 9.37 25.81 48.41
C VAL A 96 10.51 26.12 47.44
N VAL A 97 11.54 25.27 47.43
CA VAL A 97 12.65 25.33 46.46
C VAL A 97 12.36 24.37 45.30
N VAL A 98 12.67 24.83 44.09
CA VAL A 98 12.49 24.09 42.83
C VAL A 98 13.86 23.63 42.35
N ALA A 99 14.19 22.34 42.53
CA ALA A 99 15.51 21.79 42.26
C ALA A 99 15.51 20.25 42.31
N HIS A 100 16.29 19.58 41.46
CA HIS A 100 16.51 18.13 41.58
C HIS A 100 17.58 17.83 42.63
N ALA A 101 17.22 17.14 43.70
CA ALA A 101 18.16 16.75 44.75
C ALA A 101 18.99 15.50 44.37
N ASP A 102 20.10 15.27 45.07
CA ASP A 102 20.92 14.07 44.88
C ASP A 102 20.29 12.80 45.50
N GLY A 103 20.99 11.66 45.38
CA GLY A 103 20.56 10.37 45.96
C GLY A 103 20.50 10.31 47.50
N LYS A 104 20.82 11.40 48.21
CA LYS A 104 20.64 11.58 49.66
C LYS A 104 19.56 12.64 49.97
N CYS A 105 18.79 13.07 48.97
CA CYS A 105 17.86 14.19 49.05
C CYS A 105 18.53 15.53 49.41
N GLN A 106 19.78 15.75 48.96
CA GLN A 106 20.53 16.98 49.20
C GLN A 106 20.55 17.90 47.97
N ILE A 107 20.41 19.21 48.20
CA ILE A 107 20.59 20.29 47.23
C ILE A 107 21.81 21.08 47.68
N ASN A 108 22.81 21.28 46.81
CA ASN A 108 24.11 21.88 47.18
C ASN A 108 24.80 21.19 48.40
N GLY A 109 24.56 19.88 48.60
CA GLY A 109 25.08 19.12 49.74
C GLY A 109 24.35 19.33 51.08
N MET A 110 23.22 20.05 51.07
CA MET A 110 22.38 20.36 52.23
C MET A 110 21.00 19.71 52.08
N HIS A 111 20.44 19.16 53.17
CA HIS A 111 19.02 18.77 53.17
C HIS A 111 18.14 20.04 53.24
N PRO A 112 17.13 20.22 52.38
CA PRO A 112 16.34 21.45 52.35
C PRO A 112 15.52 21.65 53.63
N TRP A 113 15.00 20.60 54.27
CA TRP A 113 14.27 20.72 55.54
C TRP A 113 15.14 21.12 56.75
N GLU A 114 16.47 21.11 56.61
CA GLU A 114 17.43 21.52 57.66
C GLU A 114 18.01 22.93 57.43
N HIS A 115 17.74 23.54 56.27
CA HIS A 115 18.35 24.79 55.80
C HIS A 115 17.32 25.76 55.22
N THR A 116 17.57 27.05 55.38
CA THR A 116 16.77 28.13 54.78
C THR A 116 17.00 28.19 53.26
N LEU A 117 16.04 28.75 52.51
CA LEU A 117 16.22 28.99 51.07
C LEU A 117 17.46 29.87 50.81
N ALA A 118 17.75 30.82 51.71
CA ALA A 118 18.95 31.65 51.65
C ALA A 118 20.26 30.85 51.85
N GLU A 119 20.30 29.90 52.79
CA GLU A 119 21.45 29.00 53.00
C GLU A 119 21.67 28.08 51.79
N LEU A 120 20.60 27.50 51.23
CA LEU A 120 20.67 26.68 50.01
C LEU A 120 21.26 27.48 48.83
N ARG A 121 20.76 28.71 48.62
CA ARG A 121 21.23 29.66 47.59
C ARG A 121 22.68 30.10 47.81
N ALA A 122 23.15 30.16 49.06
CA ALA A 122 24.54 30.47 49.40
C ALA A 122 25.50 29.30 49.13
N GLY A 123 25.01 28.05 49.10
CA GLY A 123 25.80 26.86 48.76
C GLY A 123 26.25 26.78 47.29
N GLY A 124 25.59 27.52 46.39
CA GLY A 124 25.94 27.55 44.96
C GLY A 124 24.75 27.91 44.06
N GLY A 125 25.06 28.47 42.88
CA GLY A 125 24.11 28.61 41.78
C GLY A 125 24.04 27.35 40.92
N LEU A 126 23.06 27.31 40.02
CA LEU A 126 22.96 26.32 38.96
C LEU A 126 24.12 26.48 37.95
N SER A 127 24.41 25.43 37.18
CA SER A 127 25.60 25.38 36.30
C SER A 127 25.61 26.38 35.15
N ASN A 128 24.48 27.04 34.85
CA ASN A 128 24.39 28.15 33.89
C ASN A 128 24.54 29.54 34.53
N GLY A 129 24.71 29.64 35.85
CA GLY A 129 24.82 30.89 36.60
C GLY A 129 23.52 31.42 37.22
N GLU A 130 22.38 30.73 37.03
CA GLU A 130 21.16 31.05 37.76
C GLU A 130 21.29 30.74 39.26
N GLN A 131 20.50 31.44 40.08
CA GLN A 131 20.30 31.09 41.49
C GLN A 131 19.22 29.99 41.60
N LEU A 132 19.28 29.12 42.62
CA LEU A 132 18.24 28.11 42.88
C LEU A 132 16.85 28.79 42.95
N PRO A 133 15.89 28.46 42.08
CA PRO A 133 14.58 29.11 42.05
C PRO A 133 13.67 28.66 43.20
N SER A 134 12.77 29.54 43.61
CA SER A 134 11.61 29.19 44.44
C SER A 134 10.39 28.86 43.56
N LEU A 135 9.32 28.36 44.18
CA LEU A 135 8.05 28.17 43.46
C LEU A 135 7.48 29.49 42.94
N GLU A 136 7.63 30.58 43.70
CA GLU A 136 7.22 31.94 43.32
C GLU A 136 8.00 32.44 42.09
N ASP A 137 9.30 32.16 41.99
CA ASP A 137 10.11 32.49 40.80
C ASP A 137 9.59 31.76 39.54
N PHE A 138 9.14 30.51 39.69
CA PHE A 138 8.56 29.71 38.61
C PHE A 138 7.13 30.17 38.25
N LEU A 139 6.29 30.45 39.24
CA LEU A 139 4.92 30.95 39.03
C LEU A 139 4.92 32.31 38.36
N GLY A 140 5.82 33.23 38.76
CA GLY A 140 6.01 34.52 38.09
C GLY A 140 6.48 34.42 36.63
N GLU A 141 7.00 33.26 36.21
CA GLU A 141 7.40 33.01 34.82
C GLU A 141 6.24 32.47 33.97
N VAL A 142 5.37 31.60 34.52
CA VAL A 142 4.19 31.06 33.79
C VAL A 142 2.96 31.95 33.84
N MET A 143 2.74 32.73 34.91
CA MET A 143 1.55 33.57 35.10
C MET A 143 1.61 34.86 34.27
N LYS A 144 1.70 34.70 32.94
CA LYS A 144 1.77 35.77 31.95
C LYS A 144 0.65 35.58 30.93
N GLU A 145 0.06 36.69 30.50
CA GLU A 145 -0.99 36.68 29.49
C GLU A 145 -0.50 35.98 28.20
N GLY A 146 -1.28 35.04 27.68
CA GLY A 146 -0.92 34.23 26.51
C GLY A 146 -0.01 33.02 26.78
N CYS A 147 0.45 32.77 28.00
CA CYS A 147 1.23 31.58 28.33
C CYS A 147 0.35 30.31 28.42
N PRO A 148 0.61 29.23 27.65
CA PRO A 148 -0.20 28.00 27.67
C PRO A 148 0.24 26.97 28.73
N THR A 149 1.42 27.15 29.32
CA THR A 149 2.13 26.13 30.11
C THR A 149 1.77 26.21 31.60
N ARG A 150 1.30 25.09 32.17
CA ARG A 150 1.16 24.91 33.64
C ARG A 150 2.41 24.27 34.26
N LEU A 151 2.64 24.51 35.56
CA LEU A 151 3.64 23.77 36.33
C LEU A 151 3.08 22.41 36.76
N TRP A 152 3.92 21.37 36.64
CA TRP A 152 3.67 20.03 37.15
C TRP A 152 4.61 19.77 38.32
N LEU A 153 4.13 20.01 39.53
CA LEU A 153 4.97 19.97 40.73
C LEU A 153 5.10 18.52 41.23
N ASP A 154 6.28 17.91 41.13
CA ASP A 154 6.54 16.58 41.71
C ASP A 154 6.84 16.68 43.20
N ILE A 155 5.91 16.17 44.01
CA ILE A 155 6.04 16.05 45.46
C ILE A 155 7.04 14.92 45.77
N LYS A 156 8.32 15.27 45.85
CA LYS A 156 9.42 14.31 45.99
C LYS A 156 9.36 13.58 47.33
N ASN A 157 9.53 12.26 47.28
CA ASN A 157 9.62 11.42 48.48
C ASN A 157 10.98 11.61 49.15
N ILE A 158 11.02 12.03 50.41
CA ILE A 158 12.27 12.05 51.19
C ILE A 158 12.55 10.63 51.67
N THR A 159 13.58 9.99 51.11
CA THR A 159 13.93 8.58 51.34
C THR A 159 15.23 8.38 52.12
N TYR A 160 16.02 9.44 52.32
CA TYR A 160 17.29 9.43 53.03
C TYR A 160 17.29 10.50 54.14
N PRO A 161 17.89 10.25 55.32
CA PRO A 161 18.48 8.98 55.78
C PRO A 161 17.43 7.89 56.10
N SER A 162 16.15 8.25 56.09
CA SER A 162 15.00 7.35 56.22
C SER A 162 13.81 7.93 55.45
N THR A 163 12.66 7.24 55.43
CA THR A 163 11.44 7.79 54.83
C THR A 163 10.82 8.86 55.73
N LEU A 164 10.93 10.12 55.33
CA LEU A 164 10.52 11.31 56.11
C LEU A 164 9.33 12.01 55.43
N THR A 165 8.13 11.45 55.60
CA THR A 165 6.92 11.87 54.87
C THR A 165 6.47 13.29 55.18
N GLU A 166 6.79 13.81 56.36
CA GLU A 166 6.35 15.13 56.83
C GLU A 166 6.83 16.28 55.93
N TYR A 167 8.07 16.23 55.43
CA TYR A 167 8.62 17.29 54.57
C TYR A 167 8.03 17.29 53.16
N ALA A 168 7.70 16.11 52.62
CA ALA A 168 6.97 15.99 51.36
C ALA A 168 5.52 16.52 51.49
N ILE A 169 4.87 16.25 52.63
CA ILE A 169 3.53 16.78 52.93
C ILE A 169 3.58 18.30 53.14
N ASN A 170 4.62 18.82 53.79
CA ASN A 170 4.84 20.26 53.94
C ASN A 170 5.11 20.95 52.59
N ALA A 171 5.84 20.31 51.66
CA ALA A 171 6.04 20.83 50.31
C ALA A 171 4.70 20.96 49.57
N ALA A 172 3.84 19.95 49.65
CA ALA A 172 2.49 19.99 49.08
C ALA A 172 1.62 21.09 49.72
N ARG A 173 1.60 21.18 51.07
CA ARG A 173 0.88 22.23 51.81
C ARG A 173 1.33 23.63 51.36
N ARG A 174 2.63 23.95 51.51
CA ARG A 174 3.14 25.29 51.24
C ARG A 174 3.01 25.66 49.76
N SER A 175 3.12 24.69 48.84
CA SER A 175 2.82 24.93 47.42
C SER A 175 1.35 25.29 47.17
N CYS A 176 0.40 24.67 47.89
CA CYS A 176 -1.02 25.05 47.82
C CYS A 176 -1.28 26.45 48.38
N GLU A 177 -0.60 26.82 49.47
CA GLU A 177 -0.68 28.16 50.06
C GLU A 177 -0.11 29.22 49.11
N ILE A 178 1.11 29.05 48.60
CA ILE A 178 1.74 29.94 47.60
C ILE A 178 0.84 30.09 46.36
N ALA A 179 0.32 28.98 45.83
CA ALA A 179 -0.58 29.02 44.68
C ALA A 179 -1.92 29.72 44.98
N THR A 180 -2.37 29.75 46.24
CA THR A 180 -3.55 30.51 46.65
C THR A 180 -3.21 32.00 46.84
N GLU A 181 -2.08 32.31 47.50
CA GLU A 181 -1.55 33.66 47.73
C GLU A 181 -1.29 34.41 46.42
N MET A 182 -0.81 33.71 45.38
CA MET A 182 -0.57 34.28 44.05
C MET A 182 -1.80 34.23 43.12
N GLY A 183 -2.90 33.56 43.48
CA GLY A 183 -4.05 33.35 42.59
C GLY A 183 -3.77 32.39 41.42
N ALA A 184 -2.82 31.47 41.60
CA ALA A 184 -2.17 30.67 40.57
C ALA A 184 -2.76 29.27 40.33
N LYS A 185 -3.87 28.90 40.98
CA LYS A 185 -4.38 27.51 41.00
C LYS A 185 -4.56 26.87 39.61
N HIS A 186 -4.88 27.66 38.58
CA HIS A 186 -5.06 27.21 37.18
C HIS A 186 -3.72 26.93 36.46
N PHE A 187 -2.60 27.41 36.98
CA PHE A 187 -1.23 27.19 36.48
C PHE A 187 -0.48 26.08 37.23
N VAL A 188 -1.15 25.32 38.11
CA VAL A 188 -0.53 24.29 38.93
C VAL A 188 -1.30 22.98 38.81
N GLU A 189 -0.59 21.88 38.60
CA GLU A 189 -1.06 20.53 38.93
C GLU A 189 0.06 19.81 39.70
N PHE A 190 -0.28 18.93 40.64
CA PHE A 190 0.70 18.10 41.34
C PHE A 190 0.80 16.72 40.70
N ILE A 191 2.02 16.17 40.66
CA ILE A 191 2.23 14.72 40.64
C ILE A 191 2.81 14.29 41.99
N CYS A 192 2.25 13.25 42.58
CA CYS A 192 2.67 12.74 43.88
C CYS A 192 3.32 11.37 43.72
N THR A 193 4.52 11.23 44.29
CA THR A 193 5.18 9.95 44.53
C THR A 193 4.23 8.83 45.02
N GLY A 194 4.54 7.57 44.68
CA GLY A 194 3.77 6.38 45.07
C GLY A 194 3.63 6.11 46.57
N ASN A 195 4.17 6.97 47.44
CA ASN A 195 3.99 6.90 48.89
C ASN A 195 2.53 7.26 49.29
N THR A 196 1.75 6.25 49.66
CA THR A 196 0.32 6.40 50.01
C THR A 196 0.06 7.41 51.13
N THR A 197 0.96 7.54 52.10
CA THR A 197 0.82 8.48 53.24
C THR A 197 0.98 9.93 52.78
N VAL A 198 1.94 10.19 51.89
CA VAL A 198 2.13 11.51 51.27
C VAL A 198 0.93 11.83 50.38
N MET A 199 0.57 10.93 49.45
CA MET A 199 -0.57 11.14 48.53
C MET A 199 -1.87 11.45 49.26
N LYS A 200 -2.25 10.65 50.27
CA LYS A 200 -3.50 10.88 51.03
C LYS A 200 -3.55 12.28 51.67
N SER A 201 -2.40 12.79 52.12
CA SER A 201 -2.30 14.06 52.83
C SER A 201 -2.21 15.24 51.86
N ALA A 202 -1.38 15.11 50.82
CA ALA A 202 -1.28 16.08 49.73
C ALA A 202 -2.62 16.24 48.98
N PHE A 203 -3.36 15.14 48.77
CA PHE A 203 -4.70 15.17 48.16
C PHE A 203 -5.69 16.02 48.95
N ALA A 204 -5.62 16.01 50.29
CA ALA A 204 -6.48 16.84 51.12
C ALA A 204 -6.16 18.35 50.93
N TYR A 205 -4.88 18.73 50.90
CA TYR A 205 -4.46 20.12 50.65
C TYR A 205 -4.79 20.57 49.23
N ALA A 206 -4.41 19.79 48.21
CA ALA A 206 -4.66 20.10 46.81
C ALA A 206 -6.17 20.24 46.53
N LYS A 207 -7.00 19.34 47.06
CA LYS A 207 -8.47 19.43 46.96
C LYS A 207 -9.03 20.68 47.67
N ALA A 208 -8.46 21.10 48.81
CA ALA A 208 -8.88 22.31 49.50
C ALA A 208 -8.50 23.60 48.74
N ALA A 209 -7.38 23.60 48.02
CA ALA A 209 -6.94 24.70 47.15
C ALA A 209 -7.57 24.68 45.75
N GLY A 210 -8.31 23.63 45.39
CA GLY A 210 -8.88 23.44 44.05
C GLY A 210 -7.85 23.06 42.97
N ILE A 211 -6.71 22.49 43.37
CA ILE A 211 -5.58 22.14 42.50
C ILE A 211 -5.64 20.64 42.13
N PRO A 212 -5.51 20.24 40.84
CA PRO A 212 -5.43 18.83 40.44
C PRO A 212 -4.18 18.11 40.98
N ILE A 213 -4.32 16.83 41.33
CA ILE A 213 -3.22 16.00 41.83
C ILE A 213 -3.31 14.55 41.32
N GLY A 214 -2.24 14.08 40.67
CA GLY A 214 -2.12 12.73 40.13
C GLY A 214 -1.21 11.85 40.98
N TRP A 215 -1.52 10.56 41.09
CA TRP A 215 -0.69 9.62 41.86
C TRP A 215 0.25 8.79 40.97
N MET A 216 1.50 8.61 41.43
CA MET A 216 2.54 7.86 40.72
C MET A 216 2.72 6.46 41.32
N SER A 217 1.66 5.64 41.23
CA SER A 217 1.56 4.35 41.88
C SER A 217 1.05 3.27 40.93
N ASN A 218 1.79 2.17 40.78
CA ASN A 218 1.42 1.05 39.92
C ASN A 218 0.26 0.24 40.52
N ARG A 219 -0.96 0.76 40.38
CA ARG A 219 -2.22 0.20 40.90
C ARG A 219 -3.27 0.10 39.78
N PRO A 220 -4.25 -0.83 39.91
CA PRO A 220 -5.38 -0.89 38.99
C PRO A 220 -6.20 0.39 39.02
N ALA A 221 -6.80 0.79 37.89
CA ALA A 221 -7.56 2.03 37.79
C ALA A 221 -8.73 2.10 38.81
N GLY A 222 -9.39 0.97 39.08
CA GLY A 222 -10.44 0.89 40.10
C GLY A 222 -9.98 1.19 41.54
N GLU A 223 -8.69 1.05 41.88
CA GLU A 223 -8.17 1.50 43.18
C GLU A 223 -8.07 3.04 43.25
N TYR A 224 -7.83 3.74 42.13
CA TYR A 224 -7.85 5.20 42.09
C TYR A 224 -9.27 5.71 42.35
N VAL A 225 -10.27 5.18 41.64
CA VAL A 225 -11.69 5.51 41.84
C VAL A 225 -12.12 5.22 43.28
N GLY A 226 -11.76 4.06 43.83
CA GLY A 226 -12.07 3.67 45.22
C GLY A 226 -11.42 4.55 46.30
N LEU A 227 -10.37 5.30 45.96
CA LEU A 227 -9.73 6.30 46.83
C LEU A 227 -10.17 7.74 46.54
N GLY A 228 -10.97 7.97 45.49
CA GLY A 228 -11.41 9.29 45.05
C GLY A 228 -10.37 10.06 44.23
N TYR A 229 -9.36 9.40 43.67
CA TYR A 229 -8.33 10.00 42.82
C TYR A 229 -8.76 9.94 41.35
N SER A 230 -8.72 11.08 40.65
CA SER A 230 -9.22 11.22 39.27
C SER A 230 -8.18 11.00 38.18
N TRP A 231 -6.88 10.99 38.49
CA TRP A 231 -5.83 10.75 37.50
C TRP A 231 -4.53 10.14 38.06
N ALA A 232 -3.75 9.57 37.14
CA ALA A 232 -2.50 8.87 37.40
C ALA A 232 -1.36 9.39 36.52
N ASN A 233 -0.12 9.31 36.99
CA ASN A 233 1.08 9.54 36.19
C ASN A 233 2.05 8.36 36.38
N LEU A 234 2.26 7.54 35.34
CA LEU A 234 2.91 6.22 35.49
C LEU A 234 4.24 6.10 34.73
N SER A 235 5.17 5.32 35.27
CA SER A 235 6.43 5.01 34.60
C SER A 235 6.18 4.23 33.30
N ALA A 236 6.48 4.83 32.15
CA ALA A 236 6.25 4.23 30.83
C ALA A 236 7.01 2.89 30.70
N ALA A 237 8.31 2.88 31.03
CA ALA A 237 9.13 1.68 30.97
C ALA A 237 8.78 0.63 32.05
N SER A 238 8.26 1.03 33.22
CA SER A 238 8.12 0.12 34.37
C SER A 238 6.71 -0.38 34.65
N TYR A 239 5.68 0.41 34.36
CA TYR A 239 4.29 0.14 34.83
C TYR A 239 3.31 -0.15 33.70
N MET A 240 3.52 0.43 32.52
CA MET A 240 2.73 0.16 31.32
C MET A 240 3.05 -1.22 30.72
N SER A 241 2.12 -1.77 29.93
CA SER A 241 2.25 -3.10 29.32
C SER A 241 3.32 -3.17 28.21
N ALA A 242 3.60 -4.38 27.75
CA ALA A 242 4.56 -4.63 26.68
C ALA A 242 4.12 -4.07 25.31
N GLU A 243 2.81 -3.94 25.04
CA GLU A 243 2.33 -3.24 23.83
C GLU A 243 2.75 -1.76 23.84
N ALA A 244 2.77 -1.15 25.02
CA ALA A 244 3.20 0.22 25.26
C ALA A 244 4.72 0.34 25.56
N GLY A 245 5.52 -0.65 25.13
CA GLY A 245 6.98 -0.70 25.32
C GLY A 245 7.47 -0.90 26.77
N GLY A 246 6.55 -1.06 27.72
CA GLY A 246 6.84 -1.20 29.15
C GLY A 246 7.07 -2.65 29.60
N LYS A 247 7.34 -2.80 30.90
CA LYS A 247 7.55 -4.10 31.59
C LYS A 247 6.48 -4.42 32.63
N GLY A 248 5.46 -3.58 32.72
CA GLY A 248 4.39 -3.68 33.70
C GLY A 248 3.14 -4.36 33.13
N THR A 249 1.98 -3.95 33.65
CA THR A 249 0.68 -4.61 33.38
C THR A 249 -0.50 -3.64 33.33
N ARG A 250 -0.26 -2.32 33.35
CA ARG A 250 -1.30 -1.31 33.16
C ARG A 250 -1.46 -1.02 31.66
N THR A 251 -2.68 -0.79 31.19
CA THR A 251 -2.95 -0.32 29.83
C THR A 251 -3.75 0.98 29.87
N LEU A 252 -3.78 1.70 28.76
CA LEU A 252 -4.57 2.93 28.62
C LEU A 252 -6.08 2.64 28.77
N GLU A 253 -6.53 1.53 28.16
CA GLU A 253 -7.91 1.06 28.14
C GLU A 253 -8.43 0.70 29.55
N GLU A 254 -7.56 0.28 30.46
CA GLU A 254 -7.91 0.06 31.87
C GLU A 254 -8.33 1.37 32.56
N PHE A 255 -7.60 2.45 32.29
CA PHE A 255 -7.77 3.75 32.92
C PHE A 255 -8.95 4.53 32.32
N GLU A 256 -9.08 4.52 30.99
CA GLU A 256 -10.25 5.07 30.30
C GLU A 256 -11.56 4.44 30.77
N LYS A 257 -11.60 3.11 30.89
CA LYS A 257 -12.80 2.34 31.29
C LYS A 257 -13.34 2.72 32.67
N GLU A 258 -12.46 3.06 33.61
CA GLU A 258 -12.84 3.47 34.97
C GLU A 258 -12.94 5.01 35.12
N GLY A 259 -12.76 5.77 34.03
CA GLY A 259 -12.85 7.24 34.03
C GLY A 259 -11.67 7.94 34.71
N VAL A 260 -10.52 7.27 34.85
CA VAL A 260 -9.31 7.80 35.48
C VAL A 260 -8.38 8.30 34.39
N ALA A 261 -8.07 9.60 34.36
CA ALA A 261 -7.20 10.13 33.31
C ALA A 261 -5.74 9.65 33.51
N LEU A 262 -5.06 9.25 32.43
CA LEU A 262 -3.72 8.67 32.51
C LEU A 262 -2.67 9.57 31.87
N SER A 263 -1.56 9.76 32.56
CA SER A 263 -0.31 10.32 32.04
C SER A 263 0.83 9.30 32.18
N VAL A 264 1.87 9.44 31.36
CA VAL A 264 3.08 8.60 31.45
C VAL A 264 4.37 9.41 31.43
N PHE A 265 5.41 8.88 32.08
CA PHE A 265 6.75 9.44 32.14
C PHE A 265 7.80 8.30 32.00
N ASN A 266 8.75 8.28 31.07
CA ASN A 266 9.02 9.24 30.00
C ASN A 266 8.84 8.59 28.62
N VAL A 267 8.50 9.38 27.62
CA VAL A 267 8.55 9.00 26.19
C VAL A 267 9.68 9.81 25.55
N ASP A 268 10.84 9.19 25.34
CA ASP A 268 12.07 9.90 24.99
C ASP A 268 12.64 9.49 23.63
N ARG A 269 13.45 10.39 23.07
CA ARG A 269 14.15 10.21 21.79
C ARG A 269 15.23 9.11 21.82
N GLN A 270 15.76 8.79 23.01
CA GLN A 270 16.89 7.88 23.19
C GLN A 270 16.97 7.40 24.65
N ALA A 271 17.73 6.33 24.89
CA ALA A 271 18.04 5.85 26.24
C ALA A 271 18.80 6.91 27.07
N GLY A 272 18.43 7.06 28.34
CA GLY A 272 19.11 7.94 29.29
C GLY A 272 18.43 7.95 30.66
N ASP A 273 17.10 8.14 30.67
CA ASP A 273 16.26 7.97 31.85
C ASP A 273 15.89 6.49 32.04
N GLY A 274 15.87 6.02 33.30
CA GLY A 274 15.47 4.65 33.64
C GLY A 274 13.96 4.39 33.51
N ASN A 275 13.15 5.44 33.41
CA ASN A 275 11.69 5.38 33.21
C ASN A 275 11.28 5.51 31.75
N ALA A 276 12.21 5.86 30.86
CA ALA A 276 11.91 6.16 29.47
C ALA A 276 11.68 4.91 28.61
N VAL A 277 10.63 4.96 27.79
CA VAL A 277 10.61 4.21 26.52
C VAL A 277 11.29 5.05 25.43
N TYR A 278 11.93 4.38 24.48
CA TYR A 278 12.67 5.04 23.39
C TYR A 278 12.83 4.18 22.12
N THR A 279 12.17 3.01 22.03
CA THR A 279 12.12 2.24 20.78
C THR A 279 11.05 2.81 19.87
N THR A 280 11.21 2.67 18.56
CA THR A 280 10.28 3.20 17.54
C THR A 280 8.84 2.77 17.82
N GLU A 281 8.64 1.49 18.08
CA GLU A 281 7.33 0.86 18.29
C GLU A 281 6.62 1.43 19.53
N ALA A 282 7.39 1.65 20.61
CA ALA A 282 6.87 2.22 21.85
C ALA A 282 6.54 3.71 21.69
N VAL A 283 7.42 4.49 21.07
CA VAL A 283 7.20 5.92 20.80
C VAL A 283 5.98 6.10 19.91
N ASP A 284 5.86 5.32 18.84
CA ASP A 284 4.75 5.45 17.89
C ASP A 284 3.41 4.99 18.50
N TYR A 285 3.39 4.03 19.45
CA TYR A 285 2.21 3.73 20.30
C TYR A 285 1.76 4.96 21.09
N TYR A 286 2.66 5.61 21.85
CA TYR A 286 2.27 6.79 22.64
C TYR A 286 1.90 7.99 21.77
N CYS A 287 2.56 8.17 20.61
CA CYS A 287 2.27 9.29 19.72
C CYS A 287 0.93 9.15 18.99
N SER A 288 0.58 7.95 18.51
CA SER A 288 -0.72 7.68 17.90
C SER A 288 -1.87 7.73 18.93
N ALA A 289 -1.64 7.24 20.15
CA ALA A 289 -2.59 7.32 21.25
C ALA A 289 -2.58 8.67 22.01
N ALA A 290 -1.79 9.66 21.61
CA ALA A 290 -1.50 10.85 22.41
C ALA A 290 -2.76 11.58 22.91
N GLY A 291 -3.76 11.77 22.04
CA GLY A 291 -5.03 12.45 22.38
C GLY A 291 -5.91 11.71 23.40
N ARG A 292 -5.59 10.46 23.76
CA ARG A 292 -6.26 9.67 24.81
C ARG A 292 -5.59 9.81 26.19
N PHE A 293 -4.31 10.24 26.23
CA PHE A 293 -3.59 10.52 27.47
C PHE A 293 -3.87 11.95 27.97
N LYS A 294 -3.90 12.16 29.29
CA LYS A 294 -3.89 13.49 29.91
C LYS A 294 -2.61 14.26 29.57
N ALA A 295 -1.48 13.55 29.52
CA ALA A 295 -0.21 14.09 29.06
C ALA A 295 0.79 12.98 28.69
N LEU A 296 1.81 13.35 27.92
CA LEU A 296 3.03 12.56 27.74
C LEU A 296 4.22 13.39 28.26
N CYS A 297 4.93 12.88 29.27
CA CYS A 297 6.10 13.54 29.84
C CYS A 297 7.39 13.08 29.14
N THR A 298 8.32 14.01 28.87
CA THR A 298 9.53 13.73 28.09
C THR A 298 10.71 14.63 28.46
N ASN A 299 11.93 14.10 28.29
CA ASN A 299 13.17 14.87 28.32
C ASN A 299 13.41 15.69 27.03
N TYR A 300 12.60 15.47 25.98
CA TYR A 300 12.75 16.02 24.63
C TYR A 300 11.43 16.61 24.09
N PRO A 301 10.89 17.68 24.70
CA PRO A 301 9.57 18.21 24.38
C PRO A 301 9.40 18.67 22.92
N ALA A 302 10.38 19.35 22.32
CA ALA A 302 10.25 19.81 20.94
C ALA A 302 10.14 18.65 19.95
N TRP A 303 11.00 17.64 20.14
CA TRP A 303 10.95 16.40 19.37
C TRP A 303 9.63 15.61 19.57
N LEU A 304 9.10 15.55 20.79
CA LEU A 304 7.86 14.81 21.04
C LEU A 304 6.62 15.53 20.51
N ILE A 305 6.61 16.88 20.53
CA ILE A 305 5.57 17.68 19.86
C ILE A 305 5.56 17.38 18.35
N GLU A 306 6.71 17.48 17.67
CA GLU A 306 6.84 17.13 16.24
C GLU A 306 6.35 15.71 15.95
N LYS A 307 6.70 14.74 16.81
CA LYS A 307 6.28 13.34 16.70
C LYS A 307 4.77 13.13 16.89
N VAL A 308 4.15 13.79 17.86
CA VAL A 308 2.69 13.73 18.08
C VAL A 308 1.93 14.42 16.96
N GLU A 309 2.37 15.59 16.50
CA GLU A 309 1.77 16.27 15.34
C GLU A 309 1.83 15.38 14.09
N ALA A 310 2.97 14.76 13.80
CA ALA A 310 3.11 13.83 12.67
C ALA A 310 2.23 12.57 12.78
N ALA A 311 2.05 12.03 13.99
CA ALA A 311 1.24 10.83 14.24
C ALA A 311 -0.27 11.11 14.25
N THR A 312 -0.70 12.30 14.68
CA THR A 312 -2.12 12.67 14.84
C THR A 312 -2.68 13.52 13.70
N LYS A 313 -1.84 14.08 12.81
CA LYS A 313 -2.30 14.82 11.63
C LYS A 313 -3.21 13.95 10.76
N VAL A 314 -4.40 14.48 10.48
CA VAL A 314 -5.34 14.00 9.45
C VAL A 314 -5.14 14.82 8.17
N TYR A 315 -5.33 14.20 7.02
CA TYR A 315 -5.10 14.75 5.69
C TYR A 315 -6.38 14.70 4.85
N ASP A 316 -6.77 15.84 4.28
CA ASP A 316 -7.78 15.90 3.21
C ASP A 316 -7.11 15.50 1.88
N GLY A 317 -6.95 14.19 1.70
CA GLY A 317 -6.28 13.58 0.55
C GLY A 317 -4.81 13.96 0.40
N ILE A 318 -4.30 13.87 -0.84
CA ILE A 318 -2.91 14.16 -1.21
C ILE A 318 -2.86 15.45 -2.03
N ARG A 319 -2.11 16.44 -1.53
CA ARG A 319 -2.06 17.82 -2.07
C ARG A 319 -0.66 18.30 -2.44
N SER A 320 0.39 17.57 -2.06
CA SER A 320 1.79 17.90 -2.32
C SER A 320 2.67 16.66 -2.33
N GLU A 321 3.92 16.80 -2.80
CA GLU A 321 4.93 15.72 -2.71
C GLU A 321 5.20 15.32 -1.24
N ALA A 322 5.08 16.25 -0.28
CA ALA A 322 5.21 15.97 1.14
C ALA A 322 4.04 15.12 1.68
N ASP A 323 2.80 15.41 1.27
CA ASP A 323 1.65 14.58 1.64
C ASP A 323 1.73 13.19 1.00
N LEU A 324 2.25 13.08 -0.24
CA LEU A 324 2.47 11.79 -0.90
C LEU A 324 3.52 10.92 -0.16
N ARG A 325 4.59 11.54 0.35
CA ARG A 325 5.60 10.87 1.18
C ARG A 325 5.03 10.44 2.53
N ALA A 326 4.17 11.25 3.14
CA ALA A 326 3.47 10.89 4.37
C ALA A 326 2.46 9.75 4.14
N PHE A 327 1.72 9.75 3.02
CA PHE A 327 0.86 8.62 2.62
C PHE A 327 1.66 7.34 2.40
N ALA A 328 2.81 7.41 1.72
CA ALA A 328 3.69 6.26 1.53
C ALA A 328 4.22 5.67 2.86
N ALA A 329 4.48 6.53 3.87
CA ALA A 329 4.84 6.09 5.22
C ALA A 329 3.64 5.51 5.98
N GLU A 330 2.45 6.09 5.85
CA GLU A 330 1.22 5.59 6.48
C GLU A 330 0.87 4.18 6.02
N VAL A 331 0.96 3.90 4.71
CA VAL A 331 0.67 2.57 4.13
C VAL A 331 1.60 1.45 4.66
N ALA A 332 2.73 1.80 5.30
CA ALA A 332 3.59 0.84 5.99
C ALA A 332 3.11 0.49 7.43
N VAL A 333 2.16 1.24 7.98
CA VAL A 333 1.59 1.07 9.34
C VAL A 333 0.12 0.67 9.25
N ASP A 334 -0.69 1.42 8.49
CA ASP A 334 -2.05 1.09 8.11
C ASP A 334 -2.16 0.95 6.58
N PRO A 335 -2.29 -0.27 6.03
CA PRO A 335 -2.50 -0.52 4.60
C PRO A 335 -3.72 0.20 3.97
N THR A 336 -4.68 0.69 4.76
CA THR A 336 -5.84 1.44 4.26
C THR A 336 -5.63 2.96 4.23
N ALA A 337 -4.63 3.46 4.96
CA ALA A 337 -4.31 4.88 5.18
C ALA A 337 -5.51 5.73 5.62
N GLU A 338 -6.22 5.32 6.69
CA GLU A 338 -7.41 5.99 7.25
C GLU A 338 -7.20 7.50 7.46
N ARG A 339 -6.01 7.93 7.92
CA ARG A 339 -5.69 9.36 8.12
C ARG A 339 -5.66 10.21 6.83
N PHE A 340 -5.72 9.59 5.65
CA PHE A 340 -5.78 10.27 4.34
C PHE A 340 -7.15 10.13 3.65
N GLN A 341 -8.09 9.41 4.24
CA GLN A 341 -9.39 9.14 3.64
C GLN A 341 -10.33 10.33 3.79
N ASN A 342 -11.07 10.62 2.72
CA ASN A 342 -12.22 11.51 2.76
C ASN A 342 -13.42 10.85 3.49
N ALA A 343 -14.53 11.58 3.62
CA ALA A 343 -15.76 11.08 4.25
C ALA A 343 -16.46 9.89 3.52
N ALA A 344 -15.91 9.40 2.40
CA ALA A 344 -16.34 8.20 1.68
C ALA A 344 -15.35 7.02 1.82
N GLY A 345 -14.26 7.17 2.57
CA GLY A 345 -13.22 6.13 2.74
C GLY A 345 -12.14 6.16 1.66
N GLU A 346 -11.99 7.26 0.92
CA GLU A 346 -11.12 7.34 -0.27
C GLU A 346 -9.98 8.34 -0.09
N VAL A 347 -8.76 7.90 -0.40
CA VAL A 347 -7.57 8.76 -0.51
C VAL A 347 -7.61 9.46 -1.87
N VAL A 348 -7.89 10.76 -1.88
CA VAL A 348 -8.07 11.55 -3.12
C VAL A 348 -6.80 12.31 -3.49
N LEU A 349 -6.35 12.18 -4.74
CA LEU A 349 -5.32 13.04 -5.31
C LEU A 349 -5.94 14.37 -5.78
N HIS A 350 -5.62 15.49 -5.14
CA HIS A 350 -6.27 16.77 -5.41
C HIS A 350 -5.60 17.60 -6.51
N THR A 351 -4.32 17.36 -6.80
CA THR A 351 -3.52 18.08 -7.80
C THR A 351 -2.63 17.11 -8.57
N ASP A 352 -2.18 17.50 -9.76
CA ASP A 352 -1.06 16.83 -10.39
C ASP A 352 0.20 16.99 -9.50
N ILE A 353 0.98 15.92 -9.36
CA ILE A 353 2.22 15.87 -8.58
C ILE A 353 3.33 15.33 -9.48
N ALA A 354 4.47 16.02 -9.49
CA ALA A 354 5.71 15.51 -10.05
C ALA A 354 6.71 15.30 -8.93
N VAL A 355 7.11 14.05 -8.70
CA VAL A 355 8.07 13.68 -7.65
C VAL A 355 9.47 14.08 -8.11
N SER A 356 10.16 14.86 -7.26
CA SER A 356 11.46 15.45 -7.56
C SER A 356 12.65 14.48 -7.37
N GLU A 357 12.50 13.46 -6.52
CA GLU A 357 13.51 12.42 -6.27
C GLU A 357 13.22 11.11 -7.03
N ALA A 358 14.11 10.12 -6.90
CA ALA A 358 13.88 8.78 -7.42
C ALA A 358 12.69 8.11 -6.71
N TRP A 359 11.81 7.48 -7.47
CA TRP A 359 10.61 6.84 -6.93
C TRP A 359 10.93 5.49 -6.29
N THR A 360 10.43 5.29 -5.08
CA THR A 360 10.36 3.99 -4.39
C THR A 360 8.90 3.54 -4.38
N PRO A 361 8.56 2.32 -4.85
CA PRO A 361 7.19 1.82 -4.83
C PRO A 361 6.60 1.78 -3.42
N ILE A 362 5.36 2.25 -3.25
CA ILE A 362 4.60 2.14 -2.00
C ILE A 362 4.26 0.66 -1.76
N ALA A 363 4.38 0.16 -0.53
CA ALA A 363 4.44 -1.27 -0.25
C ALA A 363 3.16 -2.07 -0.59
N GLY A 364 2.22 -2.19 0.35
CA GLY A 364 1.00 -3.00 0.21
C GLY A 364 -0.23 -2.17 0.54
N PHE A 365 -0.90 -1.61 -0.47
CA PHE A 365 -2.09 -0.77 -0.26
C PHE A 365 -3.38 -1.58 -0.40
N ALA A 366 -4.31 -1.39 0.53
CA ALA A 366 -5.60 -2.09 0.64
C ALA A 366 -6.82 -1.15 0.69
N GLY A 367 -6.62 0.17 0.75
CA GLY A 367 -7.69 1.17 0.73
C GLY A 367 -8.22 1.49 -0.68
N VAL A 368 -8.88 2.64 -0.82
CA VAL A 368 -9.30 3.20 -2.11
C VAL A 368 -8.47 4.45 -2.42
N PHE A 369 -7.79 4.46 -3.56
CA PHE A 369 -7.07 5.62 -4.09
C PHE A 369 -7.82 6.17 -5.31
N ASP A 370 -8.37 7.38 -5.20
CA ASP A 370 -8.96 8.08 -6.33
C ASP A 370 -7.98 9.11 -6.89
N GLY A 371 -7.43 8.82 -8.06
CA GLY A 371 -6.58 9.72 -8.81
C GLY A 371 -7.32 10.98 -9.29
N ASN A 372 -8.66 11.01 -9.31
CA ASN A 372 -9.49 12.18 -9.58
C ASN A 372 -9.12 12.91 -10.90
N GLY A 373 -8.74 12.13 -11.91
CA GLY A 373 -8.26 12.63 -13.20
C GLY A 373 -6.90 13.34 -13.16
N LYS A 374 -6.17 13.26 -12.05
CA LYS A 374 -4.85 13.87 -11.84
C LYS A 374 -3.70 12.95 -12.26
N THR A 375 -2.56 13.58 -12.47
CA THR A 375 -1.33 12.96 -12.92
C THR A 375 -0.32 12.85 -11.79
N LEU A 376 0.10 11.62 -11.48
CA LEU A 376 1.28 11.34 -10.66
C LEU A 376 2.47 11.03 -11.59
N THR A 377 3.45 11.94 -11.62
CA THR A 377 4.66 11.82 -12.43
C THR A 377 5.82 11.33 -11.56
N VAL A 378 6.38 10.17 -11.89
CA VAL A 378 7.40 9.46 -11.10
C VAL A 378 8.53 8.93 -11.98
N ASN A 379 9.72 8.75 -11.41
CA ASN A 379 10.87 8.17 -12.10
C ASN A 379 11.47 7.03 -11.26
N TYR A 380 11.07 5.80 -11.57
CA TYR A 380 11.58 4.59 -10.93
C TYR A 380 12.80 4.05 -11.69
N SER A 381 13.85 3.71 -10.94
CA SER A 381 15.08 3.09 -11.46
C SER A 381 15.67 2.12 -10.41
N GLY A 382 14.89 1.09 -10.05
CA GLY A 382 15.19 0.17 -8.95
C GLY A 382 15.36 -1.30 -9.35
N SER A 383 15.81 -2.10 -8.39
CA SER A 383 16.02 -3.55 -8.51
C SER A 383 14.96 -4.38 -7.78
N ASP A 384 13.83 -3.77 -7.44
CA ASP A 384 12.72 -4.38 -6.73
C ASP A 384 12.03 -5.46 -7.57
N GLU A 385 11.61 -6.57 -6.93
CA GLU A 385 10.87 -7.63 -7.62
C GLU A 385 9.50 -7.14 -8.12
N GLN A 386 8.91 -6.19 -7.40
CA GLN A 386 7.55 -5.71 -7.58
C GLN A 386 7.55 -4.18 -7.64
N ALA A 387 7.17 -3.59 -8.77
CA ALA A 387 7.33 -2.15 -9.01
C ALA A 387 6.16 -1.51 -9.76
N GLY A 388 5.81 -0.28 -9.34
CA GLY A 388 4.73 0.57 -9.83
C GLY A 388 4.62 1.82 -8.95
N ILE A 389 3.48 2.52 -8.95
CA ILE A 389 3.11 3.37 -7.80
C ILE A 389 3.05 2.50 -6.54
N PHE A 390 2.41 1.34 -6.65
CA PHE A 390 2.37 0.32 -5.60
C PHE A 390 3.20 -0.91 -5.99
N ALA A 391 3.91 -1.53 -5.05
CA ALA A 391 4.55 -2.83 -5.24
C ALA A 391 3.47 -3.93 -5.24
N THR A 392 2.59 -3.94 -4.24
CA THR A 392 1.37 -4.75 -4.18
C THR A 392 0.13 -3.89 -3.92
N LEU A 393 -0.95 -4.18 -4.63
CA LEU A 393 -2.29 -3.61 -4.43
C LEU A 393 -3.28 -4.71 -4.07
N ASP A 394 -3.91 -4.68 -2.88
CA ASP A 394 -5.09 -5.48 -2.49
C ASP A 394 -6.31 -4.57 -2.21
N GLY A 395 -6.32 -3.39 -2.84
CA GLY A 395 -7.37 -2.37 -2.74
C GLY A 395 -7.76 -1.84 -4.11
N THR A 396 -8.34 -0.64 -4.16
CA THR A 396 -8.79 0.00 -5.42
C THR A 396 -7.89 1.17 -5.81
N VAL A 397 -7.50 1.24 -7.08
CA VAL A 397 -6.96 2.48 -7.70
C VAL A 397 -7.85 2.86 -8.88
N LYS A 398 -8.44 4.06 -8.84
CA LYS A 398 -9.32 4.56 -9.89
C LYS A 398 -8.88 5.92 -10.42
N ASN A 399 -9.23 6.24 -11.66
CA ASN A 399 -9.09 7.57 -12.29
C ASN A 399 -7.67 8.20 -12.27
N LEU A 400 -6.61 7.41 -12.09
CA LEU A 400 -5.24 7.91 -11.95
C LEU A 400 -4.49 7.92 -13.29
N ARG A 401 -3.87 9.05 -13.64
CA ARG A 401 -2.88 9.12 -14.72
C ARG A 401 -1.47 8.96 -14.13
N VAL A 402 -0.70 8.01 -14.64
CA VAL A 402 0.71 7.81 -14.26
C VAL A 402 1.62 8.29 -15.40
N ALA A 403 2.67 9.03 -15.07
CA ALA A 403 3.60 9.62 -16.04
C ALA A 403 5.06 9.52 -15.56
N GLY A 404 6.00 9.84 -16.46
CA GLY A 404 7.45 9.77 -16.19
C GLY A 404 8.07 8.48 -16.73
N SER A 405 8.74 7.69 -15.89
CA SER A 405 9.46 6.49 -16.33
C SER A 405 9.57 5.38 -15.28
N PHE A 406 9.61 4.13 -15.75
CA PHE A 406 9.93 2.94 -14.96
C PHE A 406 11.01 2.11 -15.65
N THR A 407 12.21 2.09 -15.07
CA THR A 407 13.32 1.23 -15.52
C THR A 407 13.64 0.20 -14.45
N THR A 408 13.55 -1.10 -14.76
CA THR A 408 13.95 -2.15 -13.83
C THR A 408 15.39 -2.63 -14.07
N THR A 409 16.12 -2.80 -12.97
CA THR A 409 17.46 -3.40 -12.91
C THR A 409 17.46 -4.73 -12.16
N ALA A 410 16.30 -5.26 -11.80
CA ALA A 410 16.16 -6.49 -11.01
C ALA A 410 16.61 -7.74 -11.79
N THR A 411 17.51 -8.54 -11.18
CA THR A 411 18.09 -9.75 -11.78
C THR A 411 17.58 -11.06 -11.17
N ALA A 412 16.87 -10.99 -10.04
CA ALA A 412 16.19 -12.14 -9.44
C ALA A 412 14.90 -12.47 -10.23
N LYS A 413 13.91 -11.58 -10.17
CA LYS A 413 12.59 -11.71 -10.80
C LYS A 413 12.03 -10.30 -11.04
N VAL A 414 11.12 -10.15 -12.01
CA VAL A 414 10.50 -8.85 -12.37
C VAL A 414 8.98 -9.00 -12.42
N THR A 415 8.27 -8.11 -11.73
CA THR A 415 6.81 -8.01 -11.71
C THR A 415 6.44 -6.52 -11.71
N LEU A 416 6.23 -5.91 -12.89
CA LEU A 416 6.18 -4.46 -13.03
C LEU A 416 4.95 -3.98 -13.80
N GLY A 417 4.29 -2.93 -13.29
CA GLY A 417 3.28 -2.18 -14.02
C GLY A 417 3.11 -0.80 -13.40
N ALA A 418 2.81 0.23 -14.21
CA ALA A 418 2.94 1.62 -13.76
C ALA A 418 2.04 1.96 -12.56
N VAL A 419 0.84 1.36 -12.46
CA VAL A 419 -0.02 1.49 -11.28
C VAL A 419 0.44 0.52 -10.18
N ALA A 420 0.56 -0.77 -10.50
CA ALA A 420 0.93 -1.80 -9.52
C ALA A 420 1.86 -2.89 -10.09
N GLY A 421 2.88 -3.29 -9.32
CA GLY A 421 3.71 -4.44 -9.66
C GLY A 421 2.92 -5.74 -9.63
N LYS A 422 2.27 -6.02 -8.50
CA LYS A 422 1.45 -7.21 -8.25
C LYS A 422 0.08 -6.83 -7.69
N LEU A 423 -0.94 -7.62 -8.00
CA LEU A 423 -2.27 -7.54 -7.41
C LEU A 423 -2.50 -8.64 -6.36
N GLY A 424 -3.18 -8.29 -5.27
CA GLY A 424 -3.84 -9.19 -4.33
C GLY A 424 -5.23 -9.59 -4.82
N GLU A 425 -5.96 -10.43 -4.09
CA GLU A 425 -7.24 -11.01 -4.53
C GLU A 425 -8.35 -9.95 -4.69
N LYS A 426 -8.36 -8.91 -3.84
CA LYS A 426 -9.40 -7.86 -3.85
C LYS A 426 -9.13 -6.70 -4.81
N ALA A 427 -8.01 -6.75 -5.53
CA ALA A 427 -7.49 -5.61 -6.27
C ALA A 427 -8.43 -5.14 -7.39
N GLN A 428 -8.58 -3.82 -7.52
CA GLN A 428 -9.34 -3.20 -8.59
C GLN A 428 -8.52 -2.06 -9.22
N ILE A 429 -8.41 -2.04 -10.55
CA ILE A 429 -7.83 -0.92 -11.28
C ILE A 429 -8.82 -0.52 -12.37
N VAL A 430 -9.36 0.71 -12.27
CA VAL A 430 -10.49 1.18 -13.08
C VAL A 430 -10.22 2.57 -13.65
N GLY A 431 -10.30 2.73 -14.97
CA GLY A 431 -10.14 4.03 -15.63
C GLY A 431 -8.76 4.68 -15.46
N CYS A 432 -7.73 3.92 -15.09
CA CYS A 432 -6.37 4.43 -14.92
C CYS A 432 -5.66 4.54 -16.28
N THR A 433 -4.77 5.53 -16.42
CA THR A 433 -4.01 5.74 -17.66
C THR A 433 -2.50 5.78 -17.41
N ASN A 434 -1.74 4.82 -17.94
CA ASN A 434 -0.28 4.92 -17.97
C ASN A 434 0.22 5.68 -19.21
N THR A 435 1.12 6.64 -18.99
CA THR A 435 1.91 7.31 -20.02
C THR A 435 3.41 7.28 -19.75
N ALA A 436 3.84 6.70 -18.63
CA ALA A 436 5.24 6.50 -18.32
C ALA A 436 5.87 5.47 -19.29
N GLY A 437 7.10 5.75 -19.73
CA GLY A 437 7.88 4.78 -20.50
C GLY A 437 8.39 3.65 -19.62
N ILE A 438 8.21 2.40 -20.04
CA ILE A 438 8.65 1.21 -19.30
C ILE A 438 9.82 0.55 -20.02
N ALA A 439 10.93 0.34 -19.30
CA ALA A 439 12.18 -0.18 -19.84
C ALA A 439 12.78 -1.32 -18.99
N MET A 440 13.32 -2.33 -19.68
CA MET A 440 14.16 -3.39 -19.11
C MET A 440 15.31 -3.69 -20.06
N ASN A 441 16.54 -3.76 -19.53
CA ASN A 441 17.76 -4.05 -20.29
C ASN A 441 18.75 -4.88 -19.44
N VAL A 442 18.21 -5.86 -18.72
CA VAL A 442 18.91 -6.75 -17.77
C VAL A 442 18.36 -8.17 -17.90
N ASP A 443 19.12 -9.17 -17.45
CA ASP A 443 18.63 -10.55 -17.35
C ASP A 443 18.03 -10.81 -15.97
N ALA A 444 16.76 -11.24 -15.94
CA ALA A 444 16.15 -11.88 -14.79
C ALA A 444 16.37 -13.40 -14.85
N SER A 445 16.69 -14.00 -13.69
CA SER A 445 16.90 -15.44 -13.53
C SER A 445 15.58 -16.20 -13.37
N GLY A 446 14.57 -15.58 -12.75
CA GLY A 446 13.17 -16.01 -12.70
C GLY A 446 12.27 -15.25 -13.68
N THR A 447 10.97 -15.58 -13.67
CA THR A 447 9.99 -15.07 -14.65
C THR A 447 9.97 -13.54 -14.74
N THR A 448 9.93 -13.01 -15.96
CA THR A 448 9.72 -11.58 -16.23
C THR A 448 8.25 -11.31 -16.51
N VAL A 449 7.58 -10.47 -15.72
CA VAL A 449 6.17 -10.11 -15.93
C VAL A 449 6.03 -8.58 -15.95
N ILE A 450 5.60 -8.02 -17.09
CA ILE A 450 5.52 -6.57 -17.30
C ILE A 450 4.19 -6.19 -17.99
N GLY A 451 3.42 -5.30 -17.38
CA GLY A 451 2.30 -4.61 -18.01
C GLY A 451 2.52 -3.10 -18.06
N GLY A 452 1.77 -2.38 -18.89
CA GLY A 452 1.72 -0.91 -18.80
C GLY A 452 0.93 -0.43 -17.58
N ILE A 453 -0.10 -1.16 -17.16
CA ILE A 453 -0.92 -0.84 -15.99
C ILE A 453 -0.51 -1.68 -14.78
N PHE A 454 -0.48 -3.02 -14.92
CA PHE A 454 -0.11 -3.93 -13.84
C PHE A 454 0.78 -5.09 -14.31
N GLY A 455 1.69 -5.56 -13.46
CA GLY A 455 2.52 -6.73 -13.75
C GLY A 455 1.73 -8.04 -13.69
N GLN A 456 1.51 -8.55 -12.48
CA GLN A 456 0.84 -9.84 -12.24
C GLN A 456 -0.48 -9.65 -11.46
N GLY A 457 -1.58 -10.15 -12.01
CA GLY A 457 -2.91 -10.18 -11.39
C GLY A 457 -3.13 -11.36 -10.43
N ALA A 458 -4.32 -11.39 -9.83
CA ALA A 458 -4.86 -12.48 -9.02
C ALA A 458 -6.33 -12.78 -9.40
N ALA A 459 -6.89 -13.85 -8.84
CA ALA A 459 -8.30 -14.19 -9.04
C ALA A 459 -9.21 -13.21 -8.27
N GLY A 460 -10.35 -12.85 -8.86
CA GLY A 460 -11.31 -11.89 -8.29
C GLY A 460 -11.03 -10.41 -8.60
N ASN A 461 -9.97 -10.10 -9.35
CA ASN A 461 -9.62 -8.72 -9.68
C ASN A 461 -10.58 -8.08 -10.68
N VAL A 462 -10.79 -6.75 -10.53
CA VAL A 462 -11.54 -5.93 -11.48
C VAL A 462 -10.55 -5.09 -12.30
N ILE A 463 -10.53 -5.28 -13.61
CA ILE A 463 -9.61 -4.60 -14.53
C ILE A 463 -10.44 -4.01 -15.67
N ALA A 464 -10.83 -2.73 -15.53
CA ALA A 464 -11.77 -2.07 -16.42
C ALA A 464 -11.27 -0.73 -16.95
N ASP A 465 -11.53 -0.44 -18.23
CA ASP A 465 -11.38 0.89 -18.87
C ASP A 465 -9.96 1.52 -18.80
N ASN A 466 -8.93 0.71 -18.55
CA ASN A 466 -7.57 1.19 -18.36
C ASN A 466 -6.85 1.43 -19.70
N THR A 467 -6.12 2.53 -19.82
CA THR A 467 -5.41 2.91 -21.04
C THR A 467 -3.89 2.96 -20.86
N ASN A 468 -3.11 2.28 -21.70
CA ASN A 468 -1.66 2.46 -21.77
C ASN A 468 -1.24 3.23 -23.03
N GLU A 469 -0.78 4.46 -22.86
CA GLU A 469 -0.15 5.28 -23.90
C GLU A 469 1.40 5.20 -23.84
N GLY A 470 1.94 4.62 -22.76
CA GLY A 470 3.38 4.46 -22.53
C GLY A 470 4.04 3.38 -23.39
N ARG A 471 5.17 3.71 -24.03
CA ARG A 471 6.03 2.73 -24.74
C ARG A 471 6.59 1.71 -23.74
N ILE A 472 6.56 0.42 -24.12
CA ILE A 472 7.16 -0.67 -23.35
C ILE A 472 8.31 -1.27 -24.17
N THR A 473 9.50 -1.38 -23.59
CA THR A 473 10.67 -1.95 -24.25
C THR A 473 11.45 -2.89 -23.33
N VAL A 474 11.44 -4.17 -23.66
CA VAL A 474 12.07 -5.25 -22.89
C VAL A 474 13.20 -5.86 -23.72
N ARG A 475 14.42 -5.82 -23.18
CA ARG A 475 15.61 -6.44 -23.78
C ARG A 475 16.29 -7.33 -22.74
N ARG A 476 16.54 -8.59 -23.10
CA ARG A 476 17.28 -9.55 -22.29
C ARG A 476 18.39 -10.16 -23.14
N LYS A 477 19.47 -10.61 -22.51
CA LYS A 477 20.66 -11.13 -23.21
C LYS A 477 20.75 -12.63 -23.10
N THR A 478 20.80 -13.13 -21.88
CA THR A 478 20.93 -14.53 -21.49
C THR A 478 19.85 -14.90 -20.46
N PRO A 479 18.56 -14.78 -20.83
CA PRO A 479 17.45 -14.96 -19.91
C PRO A 479 17.34 -16.37 -19.31
N GLY A 480 17.17 -16.44 -17.99
CA GLY A 480 17.02 -17.71 -17.26
C GLY A 480 15.63 -18.34 -17.37
N ASP A 481 14.58 -17.51 -17.47
CA ASP A 481 13.19 -17.98 -17.43
C ASP A 481 12.25 -17.27 -18.44
N ALA A 482 10.97 -17.66 -18.41
CA ALA A 482 9.90 -17.13 -19.24
C ALA A 482 9.67 -15.61 -19.09
N ALA A 483 9.01 -15.01 -20.08
CA ALA A 483 8.57 -13.62 -20.04
C ALA A 483 7.12 -13.46 -20.49
N ALA A 484 6.37 -12.57 -19.83
CA ALA A 484 5.03 -12.14 -20.23
C ALA A 484 4.94 -10.61 -20.21
N VAL A 485 4.72 -10.00 -21.38
CA VAL A 485 4.83 -8.55 -21.59
C VAL A 485 3.63 -8.04 -22.39
N ALA A 486 2.91 -7.02 -21.91
CA ALA A 486 1.85 -6.38 -22.67
C ALA A 486 1.51 -4.94 -22.25
N GLY A 487 0.62 -4.29 -22.99
CA GLY A 487 0.23 -2.89 -22.77
C GLY A 487 -0.57 -2.68 -21.50
N VAL A 488 -1.40 -3.64 -21.06
CA VAL A 488 -2.24 -3.46 -19.85
C VAL A 488 -1.74 -4.38 -18.74
N GLY A 489 -1.81 -5.69 -18.95
CA GLY A 489 -1.47 -6.70 -17.94
C GLY A 489 -0.41 -7.69 -18.42
N GLY A 490 0.70 -7.82 -17.68
CA GLY A 490 1.71 -8.84 -18.00
C GLY A 490 1.14 -10.25 -17.91
N TRP A 491 0.49 -10.58 -16.78
CA TRP A 491 -0.20 -11.86 -16.58
C TRP A 491 -1.48 -11.67 -15.74
N ALA A 492 -2.65 -11.88 -16.34
CA ALA A 492 -3.97 -11.77 -15.69
C ALA A 492 -4.51 -13.12 -15.20
N TYR A 493 -5.35 -13.07 -14.17
CA TYR A 493 -6.02 -14.21 -13.54
C TYR A 493 -7.51 -13.91 -13.27
N SER A 494 -8.10 -13.02 -14.06
CA SER A 494 -9.45 -12.48 -13.93
C SER A 494 -9.97 -12.02 -15.29
N ASP A 495 -11.21 -11.54 -15.32
CA ASP A 495 -11.78 -10.86 -16.49
C ASP A 495 -11.10 -9.49 -16.72
N VAL A 496 -11.13 -9.01 -17.96
CA VAL A 496 -10.55 -7.73 -18.40
C VAL A 496 -11.45 -7.07 -19.45
N THR A 497 -11.97 -5.88 -19.14
CA THR A 497 -13.02 -5.20 -19.92
C THR A 497 -12.57 -3.80 -20.36
N GLY A 498 -12.90 -3.38 -21.58
CA GLY A 498 -12.76 -1.99 -22.06
C GLY A 498 -11.33 -1.41 -22.14
N CYS A 499 -10.30 -2.22 -21.85
CA CYS A 499 -8.93 -1.74 -21.72
C CYS A 499 -8.24 -1.51 -23.08
N VAL A 500 -7.43 -0.45 -23.18
CA VAL A 500 -6.83 0.02 -24.44
C VAL A 500 -5.30 0.12 -24.35
N ASN A 501 -4.58 -0.45 -25.30
CA ASN A 501 -3.16 -0.14 -25.52
C ASN A 501 -2.95 0.76 -26.74
N LYS A 502 -2.20 1.85 -26.56
CA LYS A 502 -1.70 2.77 -27.59
C LYS A 502 -0.17 2.92 -27.56
N GLY A 503 0.52 2.28 -26.61
CA GLY A 503 1.98 2.28 -26.53
C GLY A 503 2.61 1.20 -27.42
N GLU A 504 3.69 1.52 -28.13
CA GLU A 504 4.48 0.51 -28.85
C GLU A 504 5.08 -0.49 -27.84
N ILE A 505 4.90 -1.78 -28.10
CA ILE A 505 5.44 -2.86 -27.29
C ILE A 505 6.55 -3.55 -28.09
N ARG A 506 7.79 -3.44 -27.59
CA ARG A 506 8.96 -4.03 -28.24
C ARG A 506 9.70 -4.98 -27.31
N TYR A 507 9.88 -6.21 -27.75
CA TYR A 507 10.55 -7.28 -27.02
C TYR A 507 11.75 -7.81 -27.83
N SER A 508 12.87 -8.14 -27.18
CA SER A 508 14.00 -8.83 -27.83
C SER A 508 14.85 -9.62 -26.83
N ASP A 509 15.12 -10.90 -27.16
CA ASP A 509 16.15 -11.70 -26.48
C ASP A 509 17.38 -11.85 -27.40
N GLU A 510 18.61 -11.62 -26.91
CA GLU A 510 19.86 -11.82 -27.70
C GLU A 510 20.19 -13.33 -27.86
N VAL A 511 19.88 -14.16 -26.85
CA VAL A 511 20.17 -15.60 -26.79
C VAL A 511 18.94 -16.41 -26.35
N SER A 512 18.89 -17.68 -26.79
CA SER A 512 17.80 -18.62 -26.53
C SER A 512 17.49 -18.84 -25.05
N ALA A 513 16.29 -18.42 -24.62
CA ALA A 513 15.64 -18.94 -23.42
C ALA A 513 15.08 -20.36 -23.69
N ALA A 514 15.32 -21.33 -22.82
CA ALA A 514 14.71 -22.67 -22.91
C ALA A 514 13.22 -22.70 -22.47
N LYS A 515 12.49 -21.60 -22.68
CA LYS A 515 11.23 -21.24 -22.01
C LYS A 515 10.27 -20.50 -22.96
N ALA A 516 9.12 -20.07 -22.44
CA ALA A 516 8.09 -19.35 -23.19
C ALA A 516 8.22 -17.83 -23.09
N VAL A 517 7.92 -17.14 -24.19
CA VAL A 517 7.78 -15.69 -24.28
C VAL A 517 6.36 -15.39 -24.77
N TYR A 518 5.66 -14.53 -24.04
CA TYR A 518 4.31 -14.07 -24.32
C TYR A 518 4.34 -12.56 -24.53
N VAL A 519 4.03 -12.06 -25.74
CA VAL A 519 3.98 -10.62 -26.04
C VAL A 519 2.61 -10.25 -26.63
N GLY A 520 1.79 -9.54 -25.83
CA GLY A 520 0.43 -9.17 -26.20
C GLY A 520 0.23 -7.66 -26.31
N GLY A 521 -0.77 -7.19 -27.06
CA GLY A 521 -1.15 -5.77 -27.05
C GLY A 521 -1.80 -5.36 -25.73
N VAL A 522 -2.78 -6.14 -25.25
CA VAL A 522 -3.50 -5.87 -23.99
C VAL A 522 -2.97 -6.77 -22.87
N LEU A 523 -2.93 -8.09 -23.09
CA LEU A 523 -2.49 -9.10 -22.10
C LEU A 523 -1.35 -9.98 -22.61
N GLY A 524 -0.30 -10.16 -21.79
CA GLY A 524 0.76 -11.11 -22.10
C GLY A 524 0.21 -12.53 -22.00
N ARG A 525 -0.32 -12.86 -20.83
CA ARG A 525 -0.98 -14.16 -20.57
C ARG A 525 -2.23 -13.99 -19.72
N LEU A 526 -3.25 -14.81 -20.01
CA LEU A 526 -4.37 -15.09 -19.12
C LEU A 526 -4.17 -16.49 -18.49
N ASP A 527 -4.64 -16.72 -17.26
CA ASP A 527 -4.58 -18.07 -16.68
C ASP A 527 -5.61 -19.02 -17.30
N ILE A 528 -5.21 -20.27 -17.52
CA ILE A 528 -5.87 -21.18 -18.47
C ILE A 528 -6.97 -22.03 -17.83
N GLY A 529 -8.00 -22.36 -18.61
CA GLY A 529 -9.08 -23.25 -18.18
C GLY A 529 -9.93 -22.67 -17.04
N LYS A 530 -10.26 -21.38 -17.07
CA LYS A 530 -10.97 -20.68 -15.99
C LYS A 530 -12.35 -20.13 -16.37
N GLY A 531 -12.64 -20.00 -17.67
CA GLY A 531 -13.84 -19.31 -18.15
C GLY A 531 -13.75 -17.79 -18.10
N TYR A 532 -12.54 -17.23 -17.97
CA TYR A 532 -12.33 -15.77 -17.93
C TYR A 532 -12.59 -15.12 -19.29
N VAL A 533 -13.02 -13.87 -19.25
CA VAL A 533 -13.43 -13.07 -20.42
C VAL A 533 -12.48 -11.90 -20.63
N VAL A 534 -12.03 -11.70 -21.87
CA VAL A 534 -11.41 -10.45 -22.33
C VAL A 534 -12.37 -9.81 -23.33
N GLU A 535 -12.95 -8.66 -22.96
CA GLU A 535 -14.05 -8.05 -23.72
C GLU A 535 -13.88 -6.56 -23.99
N ASP A 536 -14.38 -6.12 -25.15
CA ASP A 536 -14.38 -4.72 -25.61
C ASP A 536 -12.99 -4.03 -25.58
N CYS A 537 -11.92 -4.81 -25.46
CA CYS A 537 -10.55 -4.34 -25.34
C CYS A 537 -9.92 -4.03 -26.70
N ARG A 538 -8.94 -3.12 -26.73
CA ARG A 538 -8.35 -2.61 -27.97
C ARG A 538 -6.83 -2.53 -27.92
N ASN A 539 -6.18 -2.82 -29.04
CA ASN A 539 -4.78 -2.47 -29.26
C ASN A 539 -4.63 -1.61 -30.52
N GLU A 540 -4.07 -0.41 -30.37
CA GLU A 540 -3.89 0.59 -31.42
C GLU A 540 -2.41 0.74 -31.85
N ALA A 541 -1.49 -0.02 -31.24
CA ALA A 541 -0.05 0.14 -31.42
C ALA A 541 0.70 -1.17 -31.75
N PRO A 542 1.86 -1.12 -32.43
CA PRO A 542 2.56 -2.33 -32.85
C PRO A 542 3.04 -3.20 -31.69
N VAL A 543 2.88 -4.52 -31.86
CA VAL A 543 3.38 -5.57 -30.97
C VAL A 543 4.54 -6.26 -31.68
N THR A 544 5.78 -5.95 -31.29
CA THR A 544 6.99 -6.40 -32.00
C THR A 544 7.90 -7.28 -31.15
N LEU A 545 8.04 -8.54 -31.58
CA LEU A 545 9.12 -9.43 -31.18
C LEU A 545 10.29 -9.24 -32.17
N ALA A 546 11.28 -8.46 -31.76
CA ALA A 546 12.35 -7.95 -32.65
C ALA A 546 13.54 -8.90 -32.81
N THR A 547 13.77 -9.79 -31.85
CA THR A 547 14.60 -11.00 -32.01
C THR A 547 14.04 -12.07 -31.07
N ALA A 548 13.76 -13.27 -31.59
CA ALA A 548 13.40 -14.42 -30.78
C ALA A 548 14.41 -15.55 -30.92
N GLN A 549 14.85 -16.07 -29.78
CA GLN A 549 15.47 -17.40 -29.72
C GLN A 549 14.81 -18.27 -28.63
N ALA A 550 13.74 -17.81 -27.98
CA ALA A 550 13.08 -18.60 -26.95
C ALA A 550 12.47 -19.90 -27.52
N ALA A 551 12.33 -20.91 -26.67
CA ALA A 551 11.78 -22.21 -27.06
C ALA A 551 10.34 -22.09 -27.55
N ASN A 552 9.50 -21.32 -26.86
CA ASN A 552 8.13 -21.02 -27.30
C ASN A 552 7.92 -19.50 -27.41
N ASN A 553 7.38 -19.03 -28.54
CA ASN A 553 7.09 -17.60 -28.77
C ASN A 553 5.61 -17.44 -29.11
N LEU A 554 4.86 -16.68 -28.30
CA LEU A 554 3.42 -16.49 -28.46
C LEU A 554 3.10 -15.00 -28.55
N LEU A 555 2.52 -14.57 -29.67
CA LEU A 555 2.19 -13.18 -29.97
C LEU A 555 0.71 -13.00 -30.30
N GLY A 556 0.10 -11.95 -29.75
CA GLY A 556 -1.29 -11.59 -30.03
C GLY A 556 -1.51 -10.08 -30.00
N GLY A 557 -2.28 -9.53 -30.94
CA GLY A 557 -2.66 -8.11 -30.88
C GLY A 557 -3.51 -7.76 -29.67
N ILE A 558 -4.28 -8.72 -29.12
CA ILE A 558 -5.00 -8.56 -27.84
C ILE A 558 -4.31 -9.36 -26.74
N ALA A 559 -4.24 -10.69 -26.87
CA ALA A 559 -3.70 -11.58 -25.84
C ALA A 559 -2.65 -12.53 -26.43
N ALA A 560 -1.43 -12.60 -25.89
CA ALA A 560 -0.44 -13.55 -26.42
C ALA A 560 -0.83 -15.00 -26.16
N TYR A 561 -1.39 -15.31 -24.99
CA TYR A 561 -1.91 -16.65 -24.67
C TYR A 561 -3.12 -16.59 -23.73
N ALA A 562 -4.28 -17.05 -24.21
CA ALA A 562 -5.54 -17.03 -23.45
C ALA A 562 -5.94 -18.41 -22.88
N ASN A 563 -5.90 -19.49 -23.68
CA ASN A 563 -6.16 -20.86 -23.25
C ASN A 563 -5.24 -21.88 -23.96
N GLY A 564 -5.15 -23.09 -23.40
CA GLY A 564 -4.52 -24.27 -24.01
C GLY A 564 -5.50 -25.19 -24.72
N GLU A 565 -5.09 -26.41 -25.07
CA GLU A 565 -5.92 -27.42 -25.76
C GLU A 565 -6.98 -28.10 -24.85
N ASN A 566 -7.49 -27.42 -23.80
CA ASN A 566 -8.46 -27.99 -22.86
C ASN A 566 -9.89 -27.56 -23.19
N ARG A 567 -10.83 -28.52 -23.27
CA ARG A 567 -12.24 -28.33 -23.65
C ARG A 567 -13.14 -27.80 -22.53
N ASP A 568 -12.80 -28.08 -21.28
CA ASP A 568 -13.83 -28.11 -20.21
C ASP A 568 -14.27 -26.72 -19.73
N THR A 569 -13.36 -25.74 -19.75
CA THR A 569 -13.56 -24.38 -19.21
C THR A 569 -12.79 -23.31 -20.02
N PRO A 570 -13.01 -23.20 -21.34
CA PRO A 570 -12.25 -22.29 -22.17
C PRO A 570 -12.50 -20.83 -21.81
N ASN A 571 -11.45 -20.02 -21.87
CA ASN A 571 -11.56 -18.57 -21.74
C ASN A 571 -12.09 -17.96 -23.06
N THR A 572 -12.80 -16.84 -22.97
CA THR A 572 -13.39 -16.15 -24.12
C THR A 572 -12.67 -14.84 -24.40
N ILE A 573 -12.43 -14.54 -25.67
CA ILE A 573 -12.08 -13.18 -26.13
C ILE A 573 -13.24 -12.70 -27.01
N ARG A 574 -13.85 -11.56 -26.70
CA ARG A 574 -15.01 -11.05 -27.43
C ARG A 574 -14.98 -9.55 -27.72
N ASN A 575 -15.54 -9.16 -28.87
CA ASN A 575 -15.63 -7.78 -29.35
C ASN A 575 -14.31 -7.00 -29.45
N CYS A 576 -13.16 -7.66 -29.27
CA CYS A 576 -11.88 -6.97 -29.16
C CYS A 576 -11.33 -6.54 -30.53
N GLU A 577 -10.70 -5.37 -30.58
CA GLU A 577 -10.15 -4.77 -31.81
C GLU A 577 -8.61 -4.69 -31.77
N ASN A 578 -7.93 -5.36 -32.70
CA ASN A 578 -6.51 -5.09 -32.96
C ASN A 578 -6.33 -4.23 -34.21
N ARG A 579 -5.67 -3.08 -34.05
CA ARG A 579 -5.30 -2.13 -35.12
C ARG A 579 -3.78 -1.98 -35.28
N GLY A 580 -2.99 -2.49 -34.33
CA GLY A 580 -1.53 -2.48 -34.40
C GLY A 580 -0.96 -3.70 -35.14
N ASP A 581 0.09 -3.50 -35.94
CA ASP A 581 0.83 -4.61 -36.57
C ASP A 581 1.40 -5.58 -35.52
N VAL A 582 1.24 -6.88 -35.76
CA VAL A 582 1.81 -7.96 -34.93
C VAL A 582 2.99 -8.57 -35.69
N LEU A 583 4.21 -8.23 -35.27
CA LEU A 583 5.45 -8.56 -35.98
C LEU A 583 6.35 -9.46 -35.15
N ALA A 584 6.82 -10.56 -35.75
CA ALA A 584 7.95 -11.33 -35.23
C ALA A 584 9.09 -11.40 -36.26
N ASP A 585 10.30 -11.05 -35.81
CA ASP A 585 11.54 -11.22 -36.57
C ASP A 585 12.39 -12.31 -35.90
N ALA A 586 12.76 -13.32 -36.68
CA ALA A 586 13.21 -14.64 -36.22
C ALA A 586 12.27 -15.26 -35.15
N PRO A 587 11.00 -15.62 -35.46
CA PRO A 587 10.07 -16.23 -34.50
C PRO A 587 10.47 -17.62 -33.99
N VAL A 588 11.44 -18.29 -34.62
CA VAL A 588 11.82 -19.69 -34.35
C VAL A 588 13.33 -19.78 -34.09
N SER A 589 13.69 -20.43 -32.98
CA SER A 589 15.08 -20.69 -32.59
C SER A 589 15.67 -21.91 -33.29
N ASP A 590 16.90 -21.79 -33.79
CA ASP A 590 17.73 -22.89 -34.29
C ASP A 590 18.17 -23.87 -33.18
N LYS A 591 18.20 -23.40 -31.92
CA LYS A 591 18.64 -24.18 -30.75
C LYS A 591 17.49 -24.86 -30.00
N ALA A 592 16.24 -24.50 -30.28
CA ALA A 592 15.08 -25.09 -29.62
C ALA A 592 14.81 -26.50 -30.18
N LYS A 593 15.08 -27.54 -29.37
CA LYS A 593 14.93 -28.95 -29.78
C LYS A 593 13.47 -29.39 -29.97
N THR A 594 12.50 -28.62 -29.46
CA THR A 594 11.06 -28.93 -29.43
C THR A 594 10.23 -27.63 -29.43
N GLY A 595 10.65 -26.61 -30.19
CA GLY A 595 10.09 -25.27 -30.06
C GLY A 595 8.73 -25.08 -30.75
N GLN A 596 7.90 -24.18 -30.22
CA GLN A 596 6.62 -23.79 -30.82
C GLN A 596 6.42 -22.27 -30.88
N ALA A 597 6.23 -21.73 -32.07
CA ALA A 597 5.93 -20.31 -32.28
C ALA A 597 4.50 -20.11 -32.81
N ARG A 598 3.75 -19.16 -32.24
CA ARG A 598 2.32 -18.96 -32.49
C ARG A 598 1.98 -17.47 -32.55
N MET A 599 1.28 -17.05 -33.60
CA MET A 599 0.99 -15.63 -33.85
C MET A 599 -0.46 -15.42 -34.29
N GLY A 600 -1.16 -14.49 -33.64
CA GLY A 600 -2.52 -14.07 -34.02
C GLY A 600 -2.66 -12.55 -34.06
N GLY A 601 -3.51 -12.04 -34.96
CA GLY A 601 -3.92 -10.64 -34.90
C GLY A 601 -4.75 -10.34 -33.65
N ILE A 602 -5.54 -11.31 -33.16
CA ILE A 602 -6.19 -11.25 -31.83
C ILE A 602 -5.37 -12.02 -30.80
N CYS A 603 -5.09 -13.31 -31.03
CA CYS A 603 -4.49 -14.16 -29.99
C CYS A 603 -3.46 -15.19 -30.49
N GLY A 604 -2.30 -15.29 -29.81
CA GLY A 604 -1.29 -16.32 -30.14
C GLY A 604 -1.71 -17.73 -29.71
N GLY A 605 -2.47 -17.85 -28.62
CA GLY A 605 -3.14 -19.07 -28.17
C GLY A 605 -4.58 -19.22 -28.69
N THR A 606 -5.29 -20.20 -28.12
CA THR A 606 -6.74 -20.40 -28.38
C THR A 606 -7.58 -19.68 -27.33
N ALA A 607 -8.84 -19.41 -27.67
CA ALA A 607 -9.95 -18.95 -26.83
C ALA A 607 -11.26 -19.37 -27.53
N VAL A 608 -12.42 -19.19 -26.89
CA VAL A 608 -13.65 -18.95 -27.66
C VAL A 608 -13.54 -17.54 -28.25
N PHE A 609 -13.88 -17.37 -29.52
CA PHE A 609 -13.73 -16.08 -30.22
C PHE A 609 -15.08 -15.55 -30.71
N GLU A 610 -15.54 -14.42 -30.17
CA GLU A 610 -16.85 -13.82 -30.51
C GLU A 610 -16.66 -12.38 -31.04
N GLY A 611 -17.06 -12.07 -32.28
CA GLY A 611 -17.10 -10.69 -32.80
C GLY A 611 -15.75 -9.94 -32.95
N ASN A 612 -14.62 -10.58 -32.64
CA ASN A 612 -13.31 -9.91 -32.63
C ASN A 612 -12.87 -9.46 -34.04
N THR A 613 -12.21 -8.30 -34.13
CA THR A 613 -11.78 -7.71 -35.40
C THR A 613 -10.29 -7.39 -35.42
N ASN A 614 -9.55 -7.96 -36.36
CA ASN A 614 -8.15 -7.64 -36.62
C ASN A 614 -8.00 -6.81 -37.90
N TYR A 615 -7.55 -5.56 -37.76
CA TYR A 615 -7.08 -4.68 -38.83
C TYR A 615 -5.56 -4.67 -38.99
N GLY A 616 -4.81 -4.92 -37.91
CA GLY A 616 -3.35 -4.93 -37.93
C GLY A 616 -2.78 -6.11 -38.71
N LYS A 617 -1.76 -5.89 -39.55
CA LYS A 617 -1.14 -6.98 -40.32
C LYS A 617 -0.37 -7.90 -39.37
N VAL A 618 -0.47 -9.21 -39.61
CA VAL A 618 0.23 -10.25 -38.85
C VAL A 618 1.39 -10.76 -39.69
N GLU A 619 2.63 -10.48 -39.29
CA GLU A 619 3.81 -10.74 -40.13
C GLU A 619 4.95 -11.45 -39.36
N ALA A 620 5.50 -12.49 -39.99
CA ALA A 620 6.66 -13.23 -39.53
C ALA A 620 7.80 -13.15 -40.54
N ARG A 621 9.01 -12.81 -40.09
CA ARG A 621 10.23 -12.70 -40.91
C ARG A 621 11.38 -13.48 -40.28
N GLY A 622 12.34 -13.91 -41.10
CA GLY A 622 13.52 -14.66 -40.64
C GLY A 622 13.23 -16.12 -40.30
N GLY A 623 14.09 -17.02 -40.79
CA GLY A 623 13.97 -18.47 -40.56
C GLY A 623 14.97 -18.98 -39.52
N GLY A 624 14.62 -20.08 -38.85
CA GLY A 624 15.46 -20.78 -37.88
C GLY A 624 15.57 -22.27 -38.21
N LYS A 625 16.80 -22.80 -38.20
CA LYS A 625 17.11 -24.19 -38.61
C LYS A 625 16.74 -25.20 -37.53
N GLY A 626 15.46 -25.55 -37.40
CA GLY A 626 14.99 -26.46 -36.35
C GLY A 626 13.71 -27.23 -36.69
N ALA A 627 13.52 -28.36 -36.01
CA ALA A 627 12.32 -29.21 -36.09
C ALA A 627 11.16 -28.67 -35.22
N SER A 628 10.96 -27.37 -35.31
CA SER A 628 10.04 -26.58 -34.48
C SER A 628 8.78 -26.25 -35.26
N GLU A 629 7.63 -26.20 -34.57
CA GLU A 629 6.34 -25.89 -35.17
C GLU A 629 6.09 -24.37 -35.14
N PHE A 630 5.80 -23.78 -36.30
CA PHE A 630 5.38 -22.38 -36.41
C PHE A 630 3.93 -22.29 -36.89
N SER A 631 3.16 -21.36 -36.33
CA SER A 631 1.75 -21.14 -36.67
C SER A 631 1.41 -19.65 -36.66
N ILE A 632 0.67 -19.20 -37.67
CA ILE A 632 0.28 -17.80 -37.86
C ILE A 632 -1.13 -17.71 -38.45
N GLY A 633 -1.96 -16.83 -37.89
CA GLY A 633 -3.31 -16.55 -38.40
C GLY A 633 -3.79 -15.12 -38.15
N GLY A 634 -4.73 -14.65 -38.96
CA GLY A 634 -5.29 -13.30 -38.84
C GLY A 634 -6.07 -13.07 -37.54
N ILE A 635 -6.81 -14.08 -37.08
CA ILE A 635 -7.45 -14.06 -35.75
C ILE A 635 -6.50 -14.72 -34.73
N SER A 636 -6.11 -15.98 -34.97
CA SER A 636 -5.29 -16.73 -34.00
C SER A 636 -4.24 -17.65 -34.60
N GLY A 637 -3.13 -17.81 -33.90
CA GLY A 637 -2.10 -18.80 -34.21
C GLY A 637 -2.55 -20.25 -33.97
N MET A 638 -3.38 -20.50 -32.95
CA MET A 638 -3.90 -21.84 -32.63
C MET A 638 -5.36 -21.75 -32.14
N ILE A 639 -6.25 -22.55 -32.74
CA ILE A 639 -7.67 -22.61 -32.37
C ILE A 639 -8.09 -24.01 -31.92
N ALA A 640 -8.96 -24.07 -30.92
CA ALA A 640 -9.45 -25.30 -30.30
C ALA A 640 -10.90 -25.20 -29.78
N HIS A 641 -11.56 -24.07 -30.02
CA HIS A 641 -12.94 -23.74 -29.63
C HIS A 641 -13.58 -22.91 -30.74
N ASP A 642 -14.89 -22.70 -30.67
CA ASP A 642 -15.66 -22.08 -31.75
C ASP A 642 -15.30 -20.60 -31.98
N ALA A 643 -15.48 -20.16 -33.23
CA ALA A 643 -15.27 -18.79 -33.67
C ALA A 643 -16.53 -18.26 -34.38
N THR A 644 -17.15 -17.26 -33.76
CA THR A 644 -18.38 -16.61 -34.23
C THR A 644 -18.11 -15.14 -34.52
N GLY A 645 -18.63 -14.60 -35.62
CA GLY A 645 -18.66 -13.16 -35.89
C GLY A 645 -17.29 -12.49 -36.16
N CYS A 646 -16.19 -13.25 -36.16
CA CYS A 646 -14.83 -12.67 -36.21
C CYS A 646 -14.46 -12.12 -37.60
N ARG A 647 -13.58 -11.13 -37.65
CA ARG A 647 -13.18 -10.39 -38.87
C ARG A 647 -11.66 -10.25 -38.96
N ASN A 648 -11.06 -10.67 -40.06
CA ASN A 648 -9.67 -10.36 -40.38
C ASN A 648 -9.54 -9.50 -41.63
N PHE A 649 -9.15 -8.25 -41.44
CA PHE A 649 -8.78 -7.27 -42.46
C PHE A 649 -7.26 -7.12 -42.60
N GLY A 650 -6.48 -7.49 -41.57
CA GLY A 650 -5.02 -7.43 -41.60
C GLY A 650 -4.39 -8.56 -42.42
N ASP A 651 -3.46 -8.23 -43.33
CA ASP A 651 -2.80 -9.21 -44.18
C ASP A 651 -1.93 -10.18 -43.35
N VAL A 652 -1.87 -11.45 -43.75
CA VAL A 652 -1.19 -12.52 -43.01
C VAL A 652 0.05 -12.98 -43.77
N LEU A 653 1.23 -12.51 -43.34
CA LEU A 653 2.47 -12.62 -44.11
C LEU A 653 3.51 -13.51 -43.42
N ASN A 654 3.65 -14.74 -43.89
CA ASN A 654 4.72 -15.66 -43.51
C ASN A 654 5.91 -15.56 -44.49
N ASN A 655 6.88 -14.73 -44.09
CA ASN A 655 8.10 -14.39 -44.82
C ASN A 655 9.36 -14.99 -44.13
N THR A 656 9.21 -16.16 -43.49
CA THR A 656 10.31 -16.84 -42.78
C THR A 656 11.28 -17.60 -43.71
N GLY A 657 10.89 -17.84 -44.96
CA GLY A 657 11.78 -18.38 -45.99
C GLY A 657 12.03 -19.90 -45.91
N ARG A 658 13.11 -20.37 -46.55
CA ARG A 658 13.29 -21.80 -46.89
C ARG A 658 13.75 -22.72 -45.75
N GLU A 659 13.90 -22.23 -44.52
CA GLU A 659 14.67 -22.94 -43.47
C GLU A 659 13.84 -23.47 -42.29
N ASN A 660 12.56 -23.12 -42.17
CA ASN A 660 11.66 -23.60 -41.11
C ASN A 660 10.99 -24.93 -41.50
N LEU A 661 11.20 -26.00 -40.72
CA LEU A 661 10.74 -27.35 -41.10
C LEU A 661 9.20 -27.52 -41.09
N LEU A 662 8.49 -26.89 -40.15
CA LEU A 662 7.03 -26.98 -40.00
C LEU A 662 6.44 -25.57 -39.79
N ALA A 663 5.71 -25.05 -40.78
CA ALA A 663 5.02 -23.75 -40.69
C ALA A 663 3.57 -23.87 -41.15
N HIS A 664 2.62 -23.27 -40.43
CA HIS A 664 1.18 -23.38 -40.68
C HIS A 664 0.59 -21.97 -40.79
N THR A 665 -0.01 -21.63 -41.93
CA THR A 665 -0.45 -20.25 -42.25
C THR A 665 -1.93 -20.24 -42.63
N GLY A 666 -2.78 -19.62 -41.82
CA GLY A 666 -4.21 -19.46 -42.12
C GLY A 666 -4.60 -18.00 -42.27
N GLY A 667 -5.51 -17.66 -43.18
CA GLY A 667 -6.08 -16.30 -43.20
C GLY A 667 -6.85 -15.96 -41.92
N LEU A 668 -7.53 -16.95 -41.31
CA LEU A 668 -8.15 -16.80 -39.99
C LEU A 668 -7.33 -17.49 -38.88
N PHE A 669 -7.01 -18.77 -39.04
CA PHE A 669 -6.46 -19.61 -37.95
C PHE A 669 -5.21 -20.41 -38.38
N GLY A 670 -4.11 -20.29 -37.65
CA GLY A 670 -2.86 -20.98 -37.97
C GLY A 670 -2.97 -22.51 -37.84
N TRP A 671 -3.36 -23.01 -36.67
CA TRP A 671 -3.42 -24.45 -36.37
C TRP A 671 -4.66 -24.82 -35.55
N ALA A 672 -5.52 -25.66 -36.12
CA ALA A 672 -6.67 -26.24 -35.43
C ALA A 672 -6.26 -27.51 -34.66
N THR A 673 -6.52 -27.55 -33.35
CA THR A 673 -6.08 -28.64 -32.46
C THR A 673 -7.18 -29.44 -31.78
N LEU A 674 -8.42 -28.93 -31.82
CA LEU A 674 -9.65 -29.62 -31.42
C LEU A 674 -10.76 -29.29 -32.43
N ALA A 675 -11.81 -30.12 -32.46
CA ALA A 675 -12.98 -29.87 -33.31
C ALA A 675 -13.69 -28.57 -32.89
N PHE A 676 -14.02 -27.72 -33.86
CA PHE A 676 -14.63 -26.41 -33.66
C PHE A 676 -15.40 -25.94 -34.90
N THR A 677 -16.24 -24.92 -34.72
CA THR A 677 -17.14 -24.35 -35.72
C THR A 677 -16.72 -22.92 -36.10
N ILE A 678 -16.90 -22.58 -37.38
CA ILE A 678 -16.73 -21.24 -37.95
C ILE A 678 -18.10 -20.72 -38.41
N THR A 679 -18.62 -19.70 -37.71
CA THR A 679 -19.97 -19.15 -37.91
C THR A 679 -19.91 -17.64 -38.10
N ASP A 680 -20.57 -17.13 -39.16
CA ASP A 680 -20.47 -15.75 -39.68
C ASP A 680 -19.08 -15.11 -39.46
N CYS A 681 -18.00 -15.75 -39.94
CA CYS A 681 -16.67 -15.13 -39.92
C CYS A 681 -16.38 -14.38 -41.23
N ALA A 682 -15.33 -13.55 -41.27
CA ALA A 682 -14.86 -12.94 -42.52
C ALA A 682 -13.34 -12.80 -42.60
N LEU A 683 -12.80 -13.04 -43.80
CA LEU A 683 -11.45 -12.68 -44.23
C LEU A 683 -11.55 -11.70 -45.40
N ASP A 684 -10.95 -10.52 -45.27
CA ASP A 684 -10.84 -9.49 -46.30
C ASP A 684 -9.38 -8.99 -46.34
N ALA A 685 -8.48 -9.90 -46.67
CA ALA A 685 -7.03 -9.71 -46.54
C ALA A 685 -6.23 -10.69 -47.41
N ASP A 686 -5.01 -10.30 -47.77
CA ASP A 686 -4.10 -11.19 -48.50
C ASP A 686 -3.34 -12.12 -47.53
N VAL A 687 -3.16 -13.37 -47.96
CA VAL A 687 -2.48 -14.43 -47.20
C VAL A 687 -1.26 -14.89 -47.99
N VAL A 688 -0.07 -14.77 -47.39
CA VAL A 688 1.21 -15.09 -48.06
C VAL A 688 2.01 -16.08 -47.21
N SER A 689 2.47 -17.17 -47.84
CA SER A 689 3.44 -18.08 -47.24
C SER A 689 4.52 -18.44 -48.26
N THR A 690 5.73 -17.92 -48.03
CA THR A 690 6.93 -18.19 -48.85
C THR A 690 7.83 -19.27 -48.26
N THR A 691 7.36 -19.93 -47.20
CA THR A 691 8.10 -20.96 -46.45
C THR A 691 8.18 -22.27 -47.23
N LEU A 692 9.23 -23.07 -46.98
CA LEU A 692 9.33 -24.46 -47.44
C LEU A 692 9.16 -25.43 -46.27
N TYR A 693 7.98 -26.05 -46.19
CA TYR A 693 7.67 -27.18 -45.34
C TYR A 693 8.51 -28.40 -45.74
N ASN A 694 9.22 -29.01 -44.79
CA ASN A 694 10.02 -30.20 -45.09
C ASN A 694 9.19 -31.48 -44.92
N TYR A 695 8.65 -31.94 -46.05
CA TYR A 695 7.71 -33.06 -46.14
C TYR A 695 8.25 -34.38 -45.56
N ASP A 696 9.55 -34.64 -45.66
CA ASP A 696 10.17 -35.90 -45.23
C ASP A 696 10.20 -36.11 -43.71
N GLY A 697 9.93 -35.05 -42.93
CA GLY A 697 9.98 -35.10 -41.46
C GLY A 697 8.72 -35.66 -40.79
N ASP A 698 7.54 -35.46 -41.37
CA ASP A 698 6.25 -35.82 -40.77
C ASP A 698 5.60 -37.02 -41.46
N LYS A 699 5.57 -38.16 -40.75
CA LYS A 699 5.06 -39.42 -41.30
C LYS A 699 3.54 -39.44 -41.53
N GLY A 700 2.79 -38.46 -41.01
CA GLY A 700 1.33 -38.41 -41.10
C GLY A 700 0.77 -38.03 -42.47
N THR A 701 1.46 -37.20 -43.24
CA THR A 701 0.94 -36.58 -44.49
C THR A 701 0.87 -37.53 -45.69
N THR A 702 1.34 -38.77 -45.57
CA THR A 702 1.55 -39.73 -46.68
C THR A 702 0.28 -40.27 -47.36
N ALA A 703 -0.91 -39.77 -47.01
CA ALA A 703 -2.20 -40.34 -47.40
C ALA A 703 -3.02 -39.53 -48.43
N ASP A 704 -2.64 -38.29 -48.78
CA ASP A 704 -3.33 -37.49 -49.81
C ASP A 704 -2.48 -37.37 -51.10
N PRO A 705 -2.82 -38.11 -52.18
CA PRO A 705 -2.10 -38.05 -53.45
C PRO A 705 -2.44 -36.81 -54.31
N ALA A 706 -3.29 -35.89 -53.86
CA ALA A 706 -3.69 -34.68 -54.59
C ALA A 706 -3.08 -33.37 -54.04
N HIS A 707 -2.19 -33.45 -53.03
CA HIS A 707 -1.77 -32.28 -52.25
C HIS A 707 -0.49 -31.59 -52.80
N GLU A 708 -0.61 -30.35 -53.28
CA GLU A 708 0.49 -29.53 -53.83
C GLU A 708 1.34 -28.78 -52.77
N ASN A 709 1.37 -29.22 -51.51
CA ASN A 709 1.56 -28.27 -50.40
C ASN A 709 2.94 -28.34 -49.73
N SER A 710 3.92 -27.60 -50.27
CA SER A 710 5.22 -27.34 -49.62
C SER A 710 5.23 -26.14 -48.66
N SER A 711 4.07 -25.68 -48.16
CA SER A 711 3.98 -24.44 -47.35
C SER A 711 2.87 -24.40 -46.30
N CYS A 712 2.05 -25.46 -46.19
CA CYS A 712 0.86 -25.59 -45.32
C CYS A 712 0.08 -24.28 -45.09
N ALA A 713 -0.26 -23.61 -46.18
CA ALA A 713 -0.98 -22.34 -46.17
C ALA A 713 -2.39 -22.46 -46.76
N GLY A 714 -3.40 -21.95 -46.06
CA GLY A 714 -4.81 -22.01 -46.45
C GLY A 714 -5.56 -20.72 -46.14
N ILE A 715 -6.70 -20.51 -46.80
CA ILE A 715 -7.54 -19.31 -46.67
C ILE A 715 -8.18 -19.25 -45.27
N LEU A 716 -8.73 -20.35 -44.78
CA LEU A 716 -9.38 -20.41 -43.47
C LEU A 716 -8.39 -20.89 -42.40
N VAL A 717 -7.79 -22.07 -42.62
CA VAL A 717 -6.99 -22.78 -41.61
C VAL A 717 -5.64 -23.23 -42.18
N GLY A 718 -4.53 -22.98 -41.48
CA GLY A 718 -3.21 -23.44 -41.90
C GLY A 718 -3.02 -24.96 -41.79
N ARG A 719 -3.33 -25.55 -40.63
CA ARG A 719 -3.27 -27.01 -40.41
C ARG A 719 -4.42 -27.52 -39.54
N ILE A 720 -4.95 -28.70 -39.85
CA ILE A 720 -5.91 -29.45 -39.04
C ILE A 720 -5.20 -30.69 -38.43
N LYS A 721 -5.29 -30.85 -37.09
CA LYS A 721 -4.66 -31.94 -36.31
C LYS A 721 -5.38 -33.28 -36.50
N SER A 722 -4.69 -34.39 -36.21
CA SER A 722 -5.18 -35.76 -36.35
C SER A 722 -6.57 -35.96 -35.73
N LYS A 723 -7.50 -36.56 -36.50
CA LYS A 723 -8.83 -37.00 -36.05
C LYS A 723 -9.74 -35.90 -35.48
N ILE A 724 -9.60 -34.64 -35.92
CA ILE A 724 -10.57 -33.58 -35.63
C ILE A 724 -11.34 -33.18 -36.89
N GLU A 725 -12.56 -32.70 -36.68
CA GLU A 725 -13.44 -32.18 -37.73
C GLU A 725 -13.64 -30.67 -37.47
N VAL A 726 -13.42 -29.84 -38.49
CA VAL A 726 -13.64 -28.40 -38.45
C VAL A 726 -14.85 -28.08 -39.30
N THR A 727 -15.89 -27.48 -38.71
CA THR A 727 -17.15 -27.18 -39.40
C THR A 727 -17.19 -25.72 -39.82
N VAL A 728 -17.65 -25.45 -41.04
CA VAL A 728 -17.88 -24.10 -41.57
C VAL A 728 -19.35 -23.95 -41.90
N GLU A 729 -20.09 -23.28 -41.00
CA GLU A 729 -21.50 -22.93 -41.19
C GLU A 729 -21.63 -21.66 -42.04
N SER A 730 -20.77 -20.66 -41.80
CA SER A 730 -20.76 -19.43 -42.61
C SER A 730 -19.46 -18.63 -42.51
N VAL A 731 -18.91 -18.24 -43.66
CA VAL A 731 -17.74 -17.36 -43.77
C VAL A 731 -17.74 -16.56 -45.08
N LYS A 732 -17.30 -15.30 -44.98
CA LYS A 732 -17.06 -14.40 -46.13
C LYS A 732 -15.56 -14.37 -46.42
N ILE A 733 -15.16 -14.48 -47.69
CA ILE A 733 -13.74 -14.45 -48.10
C ILE A 733 -13.52 -13.44 -49.23
N TYR A 734 -12.45 -12.67 -49.14
CA TYR A 734 -11.98 -11.75 -50.18
C TYR A 734 -10.48 -11.50 -50.04
N GLY A 735 -9.75 -11.43 -51.17
CA GLY A 735 -8.29 -11.33 -51.21
C GLY A 735 -7.63 -12.45 -52.01
N LYS A 736 -6.34 -12.67 -51.78
CA LYS A 736 -5.48 -13.64 -52.49
C LYS A 736 -4.67 -14.51 -51.53
N LEU A 737 -4.51 -15.79 -51.87
CA LEU A 737 -3.59 -16.72 -51.22
C LEU A 737 -2.38 -16.94 -52.12
N THR A 738 -1.20 -16.48 -51.71
CA THR A 738 0.08 -16.80 -52.38
C THR A 738 0.87 -17.80 -51.54
N ARG A 739 1.06 -19.03 -52.03
CA ARG A 739 1.78 -20.08 -51.29
C ARG A 739 2.82 -20.82 -52.11
N THR A 740 3.88 -21.32 -51.48
CA THR A 740 4.86 -22.23 -52.10
C THR A 740 4.22 -23.59 -52.42
N ILE A 741 4.52 -24.15 -53.59
CA ILE A 741 3.89 -25.39 -54.11
C ILE A 741 4.86 -26.54 -54.44
N ASN A 742 6.18 -26.32 -54.37
CA ASN A 742 7.20 -27.38 -54.53
C ASN A 742 8.50 -27.04 -53.78
N ALA A 743 9.48 -27.95 -53.79
CA ALA A 743 10.76 -27.81 -53.10
C ALA A 743 11.69 -26.77 -53.76
N GLU A 744 11.52 -26.55 -55.06
CA GLU A 744 12.22 -25.53 -55.86
C GLU A 744 11.87 -24.11 -55.38
N GLY A 745 10.77 -23.96 -54.63
CA GLY A 745 10.29 -22.70 -54.09
C GLY A 745 9.48 -21.88 -55.09
N GLN A 746 8.83 -22.54 -56.05
CA GLN A 746 7.82 -21.90 -56.91
C GLN A 746 6.56 -21.62 -56.09
N THR A 747 5.95 -20.47 -56.31
CA THR A 747 4.70 -20.06 -55.67
C THR A 747 3.52 -20.13 -56.64
N ARG A 748 2.32 -20.33 -56.10
CA ARG A 748 1.05 -20.12 -56.81
C ARG A 748 0.24 -19.07 -56.06
N THR A 749 -0.39 -18.18 -56.80
CA THR A 749 -1.39 -17.25 -56.27
C THR A 749 -2.78 -17.71 -56.69
N ILE A 750 -3.68 -17.83 -55.72
CA ILE A 750 -5.10 -18.12 -55.89
C ILE A 750 -5.86 -16.84 -55.53
N ASP A 751 -6.64 -16.33 -56.46
CA ASP A 751 -7.52 -15.18 -56.23
C ASP A 751 -8.90 -15.70 -55.82
N PHE A 752 -9.39 -15.26 -54.66
CA PHE A 752 -10.69 -15.68 -54.10
C PHE A 752 -11.67 -14.50 -53.95
N THR A 753 -11.46 -13.41 -54.70
CA THR A 753 -12.34 -12.23 -54.72
C THR A 753 -13.72 -12.49 -55.34
N THR A 754 -13.85 -13.52 -56.19
CA THR A 754 -15.07 -13.76 -57.00
C THR A 754 -15.54 -15.22 -57.04
N THR A 755 -14.68 -16.19 -56.72
CA THR A 755 -14.96 -17.64 -56.86
C THR A 755 -14.36 -18.38 -55.67
N VAL A 756 -15.14 -19.27 -55.06
CA VAL A 756 -14.67 -20.12 -53.94
C VAL A 756 -13.63 -21.12 -54.48
N PRO A 757 -12.39 -21.14 -53.96
CA PRO A 757 -11.38 -22.10 -54.41
C PRO A 757 -11.70 -23.54 -53.99
N ALA A 758 -10.98 -24.50 -54.61
CA ALA A 758 -11.02 -25.89 -54.18
C ALA A 758 -10.55 -26.08 -52.73
N ASP A 759 -11.07 -27.11 -52.06
CA ASP A 759 -10.93 -27.35 -50.62
C ASP A 759 -9.47 -27.34 -50.13
N ASN A 760 -8.54 -27.86 -50.95
CA ASN A 760 -7.10 -27.89 -50.67
C ASN A 760 -6.42 -26.50 -50.70
N TYR A 761 -7.16 -25.41 -50.93
CA TYR A 761 -6.77 -24.01 -50.68
C TYR A 761 -7.54 -23.37 -49.51
N LEU A 762 -8.69 -23.93 -49.10
CA LEU A 762 -9.40 -23.50 -47.89
C LEU A 762 -8.64 -23.88 -46.62
N TYR A 763 -8.04 -25.08 -46.61
CA TYR A 763 -7.07 -25.52 -45.60
C TYR A 763 -5.65 -25.68 -46.19
N GLY A 764 -4.63 -25.53 -45.35
CA GLY A 764 -3.23 -25.68 -45.74
C GLY A 764 -2.67 -27.10 -45.62
N ALA A 765 -3.12 -27.90 -44.64
CA ALA A 765 -2.83 -29.34 -44.54
C ALA A 765 -3.77 -30.07 -43.56
N LEU A 766 -4.02 -31.36 -43.84
CA LEU A 766 -4.59 -32.33 -42.90
C LEU A 766 -3.44 -33.18 -42.30
N GLN A 767 -3.49 -33.50 -41.00
CA GLN A 767 -2.47 -34.35 -40.39
C GLN A 767 -2.67 -35.85 -40.65
N ASP A 768 -3.92 -36.31 -40.85
CA ASP A 768 -4.24 -37.65 -41.30
C ASP A 768 -5.58 -37.69 -42.06
N ALA A 769 -5.89 -38.83 -42.71
CA ALA A 769 -7.14 -39.05 -43.44
C ALA A 769 -8.40 -39.17 -42.55
N ALA A 770 -8.28 -39.03 -41.23
CA ALA A 770 -9.41 -38.90 -40.29
C ALA A 770 -9.67 -37.44 -39.88
N SER A 771 -8.78 -36.53 -40.26
CA SER A 771 -8.92 -35.08 -40.09
C SER A 771 -9.77 -34.51 -41.23
N LYS A 772 -10.66 -33.53 -40.98
CA LYS A 772 -11.51 -32.94 -42.03
C LYS A 772 -11.78 -31.46 -41.85
N LEU A 773 -12.00 -30.78 -42.98
CA LEU A 773 -12.81 -29.57 -43.08
C LEU A 773 -14.18 -29.98 -43.64
N VAL A 774 -15.27 -29.63 -42.96
CA VAL A 774 -16.65 -29.84 -43.40
C VAL A 774 -17.27 -28.48 -43.66
N VAL A 775 -17.72 -28.26 -44.90
CA VAL A 775 -18.29 -26.98 -45.36
C VAL A 775 -19.77 -27.19 -45.64
N GLU A 776 -20.64 -26.43 -44.98
CA GLU A 776 -22.08 -26.51 -45.23
C GLU A 776 -22.47 -25.91 -46.59
N GLN A 777 -23.64 -26.29 -47.11
CA GLN A 777 -24.06 -25.92 -48.46
C GLN A 777 -24.31 -24.41 -48.57
N GLY A 778 -23.36 -23.69 -49.18
CA GLY A 778 -23.41 -22.24 -49.34
C GLY A 778 -22.75 -21.45 -48.21
N ALA A 779 -22.05 -22.12 -47.28
CA ALA A 779 -21.38 -21.49 -46.15
C ALA A 779 -20.32 -20.45 -46.56
N ILE A 780 -19.60 -20.69 -47.66
CA ILE A 780 -18.51 -19.81 -48.12
C ILE A 780 -19.02 -18.87 -49.20
N THR A 781 -18.81 -17.57 -49.00
CA THR A 781 -19.20 -16.51 -49.95
C THR A 781 -18.00 -15.62 -50.31
N CYS A 782 -17.76 -15.42 -51.62
CA CYS A 782 -16.71 -14.53 -52.11
C CYS A 782 -17.23 -13.10 -52.20
N VAL A 783 -16.96 -12.29 -51.18
CA VAL A 783 -17.45 -10.91 -51.07
C VAL A 783 -16.58 -10.10 -50.10
N SER A 784 -16.16 -8.90 -50.52
CA SER A 784 -15.49 -7.96 -49.61
C SER A 784 -16.48 -7.44 -48.57
N THR A 785 -16.01 -7.31 -47.34
CA THR A 785 -16.72 -6.73 -46.20
C THR A 785 -16.42 -5.24 -46.00
N ALA A 786 -15.80 -4.58 -46.98
CA ALA A 786 -15.35 -3.18 -46.96
C ALA A 786 -14.26 -2.91 -45.89
N LYS A 787 -13.07 -3.43 -46.18
CA LYS A 787 -11.78 -3.21 -45.49
C LYS A 787 -11.45 -1.73 -45.22
#